data_AF-A0A352WLF4-F1
#
_entry.id   AF-A0A352WLF4-F1
#
_cell.length_a   1.000
_cell.length_b   1.000
_cell.length_c   1.000
_cell.angle_alpha   90.00
_cell.angle_beta   90.00
_cell.angle_gamma   90.00
#
_symmetry.space_group_name_H-M   'P 1'
#
loop_
_entity.id
_entity.type
_entity.pdbx_description
1 polymer ?
#
loop_
_entity_poly.entity_id
_entity_poly.type
_entity_poly.pdbx_seq_one_letter_code
_entity_poly.pdbx_strand_id
1 'polypeptide(L)'
;MRKLINDRWSFAKFKTGTEYETIADILENGYSGDPAESPVLSDISKVDVPHDWMISNTNDLYQSSVGVYTRTLLLDASKCNSLFFEGVYMRTTVYLNGEKIFFWPYGYTSFEVDLTPYQKEGENKLLIYVDYRNPNTRWYSGAGIFRDVWLLTKHPVHITEGGVYFHTEKTECSTQNVFSVTIDTEVTAELKPFEFKEKAIDKDIYNISAVTVLHELSDRDGSPVKASRNDINIYREPVTDTQSFTIDTPHLWDVDDPYLYTLKTTILCAGEILDSFTEKVGFRTIVFTPDKGFFLNGRSLKINGACQHHDLGALGSAFNKKAARRQLEKLQSIGVNAVRTSHNPPAPGLMELADEMGVLINSDAFDMWEMPKTENDYGIFFHEWCERDVEAWVRRDRNHPSVIMWSCGNEIPDTNNPEAVKIAERLQAAIRRNDPRHNAYTTIASNFVAWETAQKSQNVFELSGYNYLESVYDEHHEKFPHWCIYGSETASTVQSRGIYHFPKSNRLLTYEDRQCSVLDNCSTNWGAKSVQKFITDHRDRDYCAGQFIWTGWDYIGEPTPYFSKNSFFGHIDTAGFLKDTAYIIKSAWVSCSRDPFVHISPYWDFNPGQLIDIEVYSNAPHIVLYINDEKIGEKALDQLHDTDFAGHFSLPYKAGRLRAEAYDASGKLIAVDETESFGNPAAVRLTAEYETIKADGEDLQFIQISALDADGNEVYNARNRMQVSVSGPGRLIGLDNGDSTDYDQYKCNSRKLFSGKLLAIIASTNEPGTITVNVSSAGLKSASLSFDSLPSEIREGISYDYNIEKTDTAALASCPDEIPVRKLTMTASSVKLTPDVPKAEVNLQIEPFNATYSDISVKAMTLNGIESNAVKISYDNLKAVVTAVSDGEFRLVAYANNGKEHPEILSELEFSVSEFGNTALDPYSFIYGCQFAASTVESLLSFRGSINFGDNNTVRFDNVDFGEFGSDKLVISLFSFRNEEPVEIWDGEPDEGTLLCSGIYSVPTEYNVLQEYTFTLSKRLSGVRSIHFRFKNGFVFGGFRMIYAEKAYSQINAAEHNMITGDSYDEREDGVYSIGNNVDIEFTNMNFSRGVSSVTIKGRARNKANPIHIRFFRNDDVIKRMVEFPPSDELQEITFPINGFSGEGKVNFIFLPGSDFDFTDFKFNE
;
A
#
# COMPACT_ATOMS: atom_id res chain seq x y z
N MET A 1 33.46 11.67 -23.23
CA MET A 1 32.35 12.65 -23.29
C MET A 1 31.06 11.95 -22.92
N ARG A 2 30.28 12.52 -22.00
CA ARG A 2 28.96 12.00 -21.59
C ARG A 2 27.90 13.02 -21.99
N LYS A 3 26.96 12.63 -22.85
CA LYS A 3 25.92 13.50 -23.40
C LYS A 3 24.53 12.95 -23.09
N LEU A 4 23.67 13.76 -22.48
CA LEU A 4 22.27 13.38 -22.26
C LEU A 4 21.56 13.27 -23.62
N ILE A 5 20.73 12.25 -23.78
CA ILE A 5 19.96 12.01 -25.01
C ILE A 5 18.51 11.67 -24.70
N ASN A 6 17.88 12.48 -23.84
CA ASN A 6 16.48 12.34 -23.47
C ASN A 6 15.51 12.96 -24.48
N ASP A 7 15.98 13.88 -25.33
CA ASP A 7 15.21 14.54 -26.38
C ASP A 7 14.76 13.60 -27.53
N ARG A 8 13.82 13.99 -28.38
CA ARG A 8 13.60 13.37 -29.72
C ARG A 8 13.38 11.84 -29.73
N TRP A 9 12.76 11.28 -28.70
CA TRP A 9 12.28 9.90 -28.73
C TRP A 9 10.87 9.81 -29.30
N SER A 10 10.60 8.72 -30.02
CA SER A 10 9.26 8.32 -30.41
C SER A 10 8.88 7.02 -29.71
N PHE A 11 7.61 6.86 -29.36
CA PHE A 11 7.08 5.73 -28.59
C PHE A 11 5.78 5.19 -29.18
N ALA A 12 5.60 3.87 -29.09
CA ALA A 12 4.33 3.18 -29.35
C ALA A 12 4.17 1.96 -28.44
N LYS A 13 2.91 1.58 -28.14
CA LYS A 13 2.56 0.37 -27.40
C LYS A 13 2.09 -0.74 -28.32
N PHE A 14 2.48 -1.97 -28.00
CA PHE A 14 2.06 -3.19 -28.67
C PHE A 14 1.54 -4.23 -27.65
N LYS A 15 0.79 -5.22 -28.12
CA LYS A 15 0.36 -6.37 -27.30
C LYS A 15 1.59 -7.15 -26.83
N THR A 16 1.54 -7.65 -25.59
CA THR A 16 2.58 -8.55 -25.05
C THR A 16 2.82 -9.74 -25.99
N GLY A 17 4.09 -10.11 -26.16
CA GLY A 17 4.50 -11.21 -27.05
C GLY A 17 4.56 -10.84 -28.54
N THR A 18 4.36 -9.56 -28.90
CA THR A 18 4.63 -9.11 -30.28
C THR A 18 6.15 -9.15 -30.53
N GLU A 19 6.55 -9.92 -31.53
CA GLU A 19 7.96 -10.10 -31.92
C GLU A 19 8.55 -8.86 -32.63
N TYR A 20 9.87 -8.71 -32.54
CA TYR A 20 10.60 -7.59 -33.11
C TYR A 20 10.37 -7.42 -34.62
N GLU A 21 10.37 -8.50 -35.39
CA GLU A 21 10.21 -8.46 -36.85
C GLU A 21 8.86 -7.86 -37.24
N THR A 22 7.80 -8.23 -36.52
CA THR A 22 6.44 -7.68 -36.70
C THR A 22 6.40 -6.20 -36.35
N ILE A 23 7.03 -5.81 -35.25
CA ILE A 23 7.11 -4.40 -34.82
C ILE A 23 7.87 -3.57 -35.87
N ALA A 24 9.02 -4.04 -36.31
CA ALA A 24 9.86 -3.36 -37.29
C ALA A 24 9.11 -3.15 -38.62
N ASP A 25 8.41 -4.18 -39.11
CA ASP A 25 7.59 -4.07 -40.31
C ASP A 25 6.45 -3.06 -40.15
N ILE A 26 5.73 -3.08 -39.02
CA ILE A 26 4.65 -2.13 -38.75
C ILE A 26 5.17 -0.69 -38.64
N LEU A 27 6.32 -0.48 -38.01
CA LEU A 27 6.93 0.85 -37.90
C LEU A 27 7.39 1.40 -39.25
N GLU A 28 7.78 0.54 -40.19
CA GLU A 28 8.23 0.93 -41.53
C GLU A 28 7.07 1.08 -42.52
N ASN A 29 6.13 0.14 -42.52
CA ASN A 29 5.11 -0.01 -43.56
C ASN A 29 3.68 0.30 -43.08
N GLY A 30 3.46 0.46 -41.78
CA GLY A 30 2.14 0.56 -41.17
C GLY A 30 1.45 -0.81 -41.05
N TYR A 31 0.46 -0.92 -40.15
CA TYR A 31 -0.34 -2.13 -40.02
C TYR A 31 -1.46 -2.17 -41.09
N SER A 32 -1.55 -3.27 -41.83
CA SER A 32 -2.51 -3.44 -42.94
C SER A 32 -3.49 -4.61 -42.75
N GLY A 33 -3.47 -5.27 -41.58
CA GLY A 33 -4.36 -6.38 -41.23
C GLY A 33 -5.71 -5.95 -40.66
N ASP A 34 -6.48 -6.91 -40.12
CA ASP A 34 -7.75 -6.64 -39.45
C ASP A 34 -7.50 -5.76 -38.20
N PRO A 35 -8.16 -4.59 -38.06
CA PRO A 35 -8.04 -3.73 -36.89
C PRO A 35 -8.34 -4.46 -35.56
N ALA A 36 -9.25 -5.44 -35.55
CA ALA A 36 -9.57 -6.21 -34.34
C ALA A 36 -8.41 -7.13 -33.89
N GLU A 37 -7.57 -7.56 -34.84
CA GLU A 37 -6.40 -8.40 -34.58
C GLU A 37 -5.10 -7.59 -34.44
N SER A 38 -5.15 -6.26 -34.63
CA SER A 38 -3.97 -5.38 -34.59
C SER A 38 -3.13 -5.62 -33.32
N PRO A 39 -1.81 -5.81 -33.46
CA PRO A 39 -0.91 -5.85 -32.32
C PRO A 39 -0.61 -4.45 -31.76
N VAL A 40 -0.96 -3.37 -32.47
CA VAL A 40 -0.72 -1.98 -32.06
C VAL A 40 -1.78 -1.53 -31.05
N LEU A 41 -1.34 -1.06 -29.88
CA LEU A 41 -2.18 -0.53 -28.81
C LEU A 41 -2.17 1.00 -28.71
N SER A 42 -1.17 1.66 -29.33
CA SER A 42 -1.14 3.13 -29.47
C SER A 42 -0.40 3.54 -30.73
N ASP A 43 -0.79 4.68 -31.30
CA ASP A 43 -0.06 5.29 -32.41
C ASP A 43 1.34 5.75 -31.98
N ILE A 44 2.25 5.86 -32.94
CA ILE A 44 3.59 6.40 -32.70
C ILE A 44 3.50 7.89 -32.39
N SER A 45 4.07 8.29 -31.26
CA SER A 45 4.07 9.68 -30.80
C SER A 45 5.41 10.06 -30.19
N LYS A 46 5.72 11.36 -30.18
CA LYS A 46 6.90 11.86 -29.45
C LYS A 46 6.63 11.82 -27.95
N VAL A 47 7.65 11.49 -27.18
CA VAL A 47 7.56 11.43 -25.72
C VAL A 47 8.75 12.09 -25.04
N ASP A 48 8.52 12.55 -23.81
CA ASP A 48 9.58 13.00 -22.93
C ASP A 48 10.22 11.80 -22.23
N VAL A 49 11.54 11.64 -22.38
CA VAL A 49 12.33 10.78 -21.51
C VAL A 49 12.91 11.68 -20.38
N PRO A 50 12.84 11.26 -19.10
CA PRO A 50 12.28 10.02 -18.58
C PRO A 50 10.77 9.84 -18.81
N HIS A 51 10.36 8.64 -19.21
CA HIS A 51 8.99 8.30 -19.63
C HIS A 51 8.43 7.09 -18.87
N ASP A 52 7.23 7.26 -18.32
CA ASP A 52 6.39 6.21 -17.79
C ASP A 52 5.08 6.16 -18.59
N TRP A 53 4.84 5.10 -19.36
CA TRP A 53 3.63 5.05 -20.18
C TRP A 53 2.38 4.60 -19.41
N MET A 54 2.54 4.01 -18.21
CA MET A 54 1.40 3.47 -17.44
C MET A 54 0.65 4.57 -16.70
N ILE A 55 1.34 5.63 -16.26
CA ILE A 55 0.77 6.67 -15.40
C ILE A 55 -0.40 7.44 -16.02
N SER A 56 -0.54 7.36 -17.34
CA SER A 56 -1.60 8.04 -18.09
C SER A 56 -2.94 7.32 -18.05
N ASN A 57 -3.04 6.12 -17.48
CA ASN A 57 -4.28 5.36 -17.33
C ASN A 57 -4.49 4.81 -15.91
N THR A 58 -5.06 5.64 -15.02
CA THR A 58 -5.36 5.28 -13.63
C THR A 58 -6.28 4.03 -13.49
N ASN A 59 -7.07 3.70 -14.52
CA ASN A 59 -7.95 2.53 -14.49
C ASN A 59 -7.22 1.21 -14.80
N ASP A 60 -6.00 1.26 -15.36
CA ASP A 60 -5.22 0.08 -15.72
C ASP A 60 -3.72 0.39 -15.64
N LEU A 61 -3.25 0.65 -14.42
CA LEU A 61 -1.85 1.01 -14.10
C LEU A 61 -0.86 -0.16 -14.26
N TYR A 62 -1.35 -1.37 -14.56
CA TYR A 62 -0.56 -2.61 -14.66
C TYR A 62 -0.80 -3.34 -15.99
N GLN A 63 -1.20 -2.61 -17.04
CA GLN A 63 -1.53 -3.18 -18.35
C GLN A 63 -0.35 -3.95 -18.97
N SER A 64 -0.45 -5.28 -19.08
CA SER A 64 0.52 -6.09 -19.84
C SER A 64 0.63 -5.57 -21.28
N SER A 65 1.83 -5.11 -21.65
CA SER A 65 2.10 -4.51 -22.96
C SER A 65 3.60 -4.47 -23.27
N VAL A 66 3.93 -4.29 -24.55
CA VAL A 66 5.29 -4.01 -25.02
C VAL A 66 5.38 -2.53 -25.38
N GLY A 67 6.33 -1.83 -24.77
CA GLY A 67 6.68 -0.46 -25.12
C GLY A 67 7.87 -0.43 -26.08
N VAL A 68 7.75 0.30 -27.18
CA VAL A 68 8.82 0.45 -28.19
C VAL A 68 9.23 1.90 -28.28
N TYR A 69 10.50 2.18 -28.02
CA TYR A 69 11.09 3.50 -28.18
C TYR A 69 12.03 3.49 -29.39
N THR A 70 11.96 4.54 -30.21
CA THR A 70 12.85 4.69 -31.37
C THR A 70 13.54 6.05 -31.37
N ARG A 71 14.78 6.06 -31.83
CA ARG A 71 15.59 7.26 -31.98
C ARG A 71 16.64 7.08 -33.08
N THR A 72 16.96 8.16 -33.78
CA THR A 72 18.12 8.22 -34.67
C THR A 72 19.34 8.79 -33.93
N LEU A 73 20.47 8.08 -33.98
CA LEU A 73 21.76 8.51 -33.45
C LEU A 73 22.69 8.93 -34.59
N LEU A 74 23.48 9.97 -34.35
CA LEU A 74 24.60 10.37 -35.21
C LEU A 74 25.89 9.99 -34.49
N LEU A 75 26.60 8.99 -35.00
CA LEU A 75 27.79 8.42 -34.37
C LEU A 75 29.04 8.60 -35.24
N ASP A 76 30.15 8.95 -34.61
CA ASP A 76 31.49 8.85 -35.18
C ASP A 76 31.99 7.43 -34.93
N ALA A 77 32.06 6.62 -35.99
CA ALA A 77 32.42 5.22 -35.88
C ALA A 77 33.91 4.98 -35.61
N SER A 78 34.74 6.03 -35.59
CA SER A 78 36.14 5.98 -35.16
C SER A 78 36.32 6.02 -33.63
N LYS A 79 35.24 6.27 -32.88
CA LYS A 79 35.22 6.31 -31.41
C LYS A 79 34.54 5.08 -30.83
N CYS A 80 34.85 4.78 -29.57
CA CYS A 80 34.08 3.81 -28.78
C CYS A 80 32.82 4.53 -28.28
N ASN A 81 31.65 4.10 -28.73
CA ASN A 81 30.38 4.69 -28.33
C ASN A 81 29.53 3.66 -27.58
N SER A 82 28.90 4.08 -26.50
CA SER A 82 27.98 3.25 -25.73
C SER A 82 26.78 4.07 -25.24
N LEU A 83 25.70 3.37 -24.89
CA LEU A 83 24.54 3.95 -24.22
C LEU A 83 24.56 3.55 -22.76
N PHE A 84 24.38 4.51 -21.86
CA PHE A 84 24.20 4.26 -20.43
C PHE A 84 22.76 4.60 -20.04
N PHE A 85 22.02 3.58 -19.63
CA PHE A 85 20.66 3.71 -19.13
C PHE A 85 20.68 3.70 -17.60
N GLU A 86 20.06 4.71 -16.97
CA GLU A 86 19.98 4.75 -15.51
C GLU A 86 18.92 3.78 -14.93
N GLY A 87 17.93 3.41 -15.75
CA GLY A 87 16.89 2.43 -15.41
C GLY A 87 15.83 2.33 -16.50
N VAL A 88 15.41 1.12 -16.84
CA VAL A 88 14.35 0.83 -17.81
C VAL A 88 13.52 -0.35 -17.31
N TYR A 89 12.25 -0.12 -16.98
CA TYR A 89 11.37 -1.14 -16.39
C TYR A 89 10.45 -1.77 -17.45
N MET A 90 10.53 -3.06 -17.76
CA MET A 90 11.65 -3.99 -17.53
C MET A 90 11.80 -4.97 -18.72
N ARG A 91 12.72 -5.94 -18.64
CA ARG A 91 13.03 -6.89 -19.74
C ARG A 91 13.42 -6.17 -21.03
N THR A 92 14.41 -5.31 -20.91
CA THR A 92 14.83 -4.40 -21.96
C THR A 92 15.70 -5.12 -22.99
N THR A 93 15.34 -5.00 -24.26
CA THR A 93 16.15 -5.44 -25.39
C THR A 93 16.52 -4.23 -26.25
N VAL A 94 17.80 -4.13 -26.63
CA VAL A 94 18.29 -3.02 -27.48
C VAL A 94 18.63 -3.54 -28.87
N TYR A 95 18.12 -2.83 -29.87
CA TYR A 95 18.40 -3.06 -31.27
C TYR A 95 19.09 -1.85 -31.89
N LEU A 96 20.17 -2.08 -32.63
CA LEU A 96 20.85 -1.05 -33.42
C LEU A 96 20.88 -1.49 -34.88
N ASN A 97 20.41 -0.63 -35.77
CA ASN A 97 20.39 -0.87 -37.22
C ASN A 97 19.71 -2.20 -37.65
N GLY A 98 18.77 -2.69 -36.85
CA GLY A 98 18.05 -3.93 -37.10
C GLY A 98 18.59 -5.16 -36.36
N GLU A 99 19.75 -5.06 -35.71
CA GLU A 99 20.39 -6.17 -35.01
C GLU A 99 20.14 -6.08 -33.50
N LYS A 100 19.80 -7.20 -32.85
CA LYS A 100 19.72 -7.30 -31.39
C LYS A 100 21.13 -7.31 -30.80
N ILE A 101 21.47 -6.29 -30.03
CA ILE A 101 22.83 -6.13 -29.48
C ILE A 101 22.90 -6.34 -27.97
N PHE A 102 21.77 -6.27 -27.25
CA PHE A 102 21.77 -6.32 -25.79
C PHE A 102 20.45 -6.79 -25.18
N PHE A 103 20.51 -7.34 -23.96
CA PHE A 103 19.36 -7.68 -23.12
C PHE A 103 19.68 -7.42 -21.64
N TRP A 104 18.74 -6.82 -20.91
CA TRP A 104 18.84 -6.58 -19.47
C TRP A 104 17.47 -6.79 -18.79
N PRO A 105 17.33 -7.77 -17.88
CA PRO A 105 16.02 -8.12 -17.32
C PRO A 105 15.56 -7.16 -16.22
N TYR A 106 16.46 -6.75 -15.33
CA TYR A 106 16.09 -6.03 -14.12
C TYR A 106 15.78 -4.56 -14.39
N GLY A 107 14.74 -4.03 -13.77
CA GLY A 107 14.23 -2.69 -14.11
C GLY A 107 14.98 -1.53 -13.47
N TYR A 108 15.68 -1.75 -12.35
CA TYR A 108 16.11 -0.68 -11.46
C TYR A 108 17.62 -0.43 -11.43
N THR A 109 18.43 -1.37 -11.93
CA THR A 109 19.88 -1.20 -12.08
C THR A 109 20.21 -0.41 -13.34
N SER A 110 21.29 0.36 -13.26
CA SER A 110 21.85 1.04 -14.43
C SER A 110 22.67 0.05 -15.27
N PHE A 111 22.71 0.22 -16.59
CA PHE A 111 23.47 -0.65 -17.48
C PHE A 111 24.04 0.09 -18.68
N GLU A 112 25.20 -0.38 -19.15
CA GLU A 112 25.89 0.14 -20.33
C GLU A 112 25.74 -0.83 -21.52
N VAL A 113 25.44 -0.27 -22.70
CA VAL A 113 25.31 -0.99 -23.97
C VAL A 113 26.38 -0.51 -24.93
N ASP A 114 27.38 -1.34 -25.21
CA ASP A 114 28.42 -1.05 -26.18
C ASP A 114 27.85 -1.08 -27.61
N LEU A 115 27.93 0.06 -28.30
CA LEU A 115 27.49 0.20 -29.70
C LEU A 115 28.64 -0.01 -30.69
N THR A 116 29.89 0.00 -30.22
CA THR A 116 31.09 0.05 -31.05
C THR A 116 31.16 -1.05 -32.12
N PRO A 117 30.79 -2.32 -31.83
CA PRO A 117 30.83 -3.38 -32.83
C PRO A 117 29.73 -3.27 -33.92
N TYR A 118 28.68 -2.48 -33.67
CA TYR A 118 27.43 -2.49 -34.44
C TYR A 118 27.11 -1.13 -35.11
N GLN A 119 27.82 -0.08 -34.71
CA GLN A 119 27.63 1.27 -35.23
C GLN A 119 28.10 1.44 -36.67
N LYS A 120 27.50 2.40 -37.36
CA LYS A 120 27.90 2.89 -38.68
C LYS A 120 28.32 4.35 -38.55
N GLU A 121 29.21 4.79 -39.42
CA GLU A 121 29.53 6.21 -39.53
C GLU A 121 28.28 7.00 -39.91
N GLY A 122 27.97 8.06 -39.14
CA GLY A 122 26.79 8.89 -39.35
C GLY A 122 25.53 8.29 -38.72
N GLU A 123 24.49 8.11 -39.54
CA GLU A 123 23.14 7.79 -39.05
C GLU A 123 22.99 6.33 -38.61
N ASN A 124 22.45 6.14 -37.41
CA ASN A 124 22.14 4.82 -36.83
C ASN A 124 20.71 4.82 -36.28
N LYS A 125 19.97 3.74 -36.56
CA LYS A 125 18.60 3.56 -36.05
C LYS A 125 18.64 2.77 -34.75
N LEU A 126 18.20 3.38 -33.65
CA LEU A 126 18.08 2.75 -32.33
C LEU A 126 16.63 2.39 -32.06
N LEU A 127 16.40 1.18 -31.56
CA LEU A 127 15.12 0.73 -31.05
C LEU A 127 15.30 0.07 -29.68
N ILE A 128 14.49 0.49 -28.70
CA ILE A 128 14.43 -0.10 -27.36
C ILE A 128 13.08 -0.81 -27.24
N TYR A 129 13.13 -2.11 -26.96
CA TYR A 129 11.98 -2.96 -26.74
C TYR A 129 11.87 -3.27 -25.24
N VAL A 130 10.73 -2.94 -24.63
CA VAL A 130 10.48 -3.11 -23.20
C VAL A 130 9.23 -3.96 -23.02
N ASP A 131 9.36 -5.13 -22.38
CA ASP A 131 8.27 -6.11 -22.23
C ASP A 131 7.76 -6.15 -20.79
N TYR A 132 6.57 -5.60 -20.59
CA TYR A 132 5.89 -5.57 -19.32
C TYR A 132 4.82 -6.67 -19.23
N ARG A 133 4.96 -7.55 -18.23
CA ARG A 133 4.04 -8.68 -18.00
C ARG A 133 3.56 -8.70 -16.55
N ASN A 134 2.29 -8.39 -16.33
CA ASN A 134 1.64 -8.46 -15.01
C ASN A 134 1.21 -9.91 -14.67
N PRO A 135 1.29 -10.37 -13.41
CA PRO A 135 1.88 -9.69 -12.25
C PRO A 135 3.40 -9.89 -12.14
N ASN A 136 4.16 -8.80 -11.99
CA ASN A 136 5.63 -8.79 -11.83
C ASN A 136 6.14 -7.85 -10.72
N THR A 137 5.25 -7.26 -9.92
CA THR A 137 5.58 -6.29 -8.88
C THR A 137 4.47 -6.26 -7.81
N ARG A 138 4.80 -5.93 -6.56
CA ARG A 138 3.83 -5.74 -5.46
C ARG A 138 3.33 -4.29 -5.34
N TRP A 139 4.15 -3.33 -5.79
CA TRP A 139 3.86 -1.90 -5.84
C TRP A 139 3.85 -1.41 -7.29
N TYR A 140 3.49 -0.15 -7.52
CA TYR A 140 3.55 0.44 -8.85
C TYR A 140 4.99 0.62 -9.32
N SER A 141 5.39 -0.16 -10.33
CA SER A 141 6.71 -0.02 -10.94
C SER A 141 6.78 1.12 -11.96
N GLY A 142 5.64 1.46 -12.57
CA GLY A 142 5.61 2.10 -13.88
C GLY A 142 6.18 1.19 -14.97
N ALA A 143 6.28 1.72 -16.20
CA ALA A 143 6.96 1.01 -17.29
C ALA A 143 7.54 1.96 -18.32
N GLY A 144 8.76 1.66 -18.80
CA GLY A 144 9.46 2.48 -19.78
C GLY A 144 10.87 2.89 -19.39
N ILE A 145 11.40 3.84 -20.15
CA ILE A 145 12.70 4.48 -19.90
C ILE A 145 12.47 5.55 -18.84
N PHE A 146 12.27 5.14 -17.59
CA PHE A 146 11.82 6.00 -16.50
C PHE A 146 12.95 6.76 -15.79
N ARG A 147 14.20 6.63 -16.26
CA ARG A 147 15.37 7.43 -15.84
C ARG A 147 16.20 7.87 -17.05
N ASP A 148 17.20 8.72 -16.83
CA ASP A 148 18.00 9.35 -17.89
C ASP A 148 18.75 8.32 -18.77
N VAL A 149 18.96 8.72 -20.03
CA VAL A 149 19.78 7.98 -20.99
C VAL A 149 20.93 8.85 -21.49
N TRP A 150 22.12 8.28 -21.49
CA TRP A 150 23.35 8.98 -21.88
C TRP A 150 24.04 8.29 -23.05
N LEU A 151 24.52 9.08 -24.01
CA LEU A 151 25.49 8.64 -25.00
C LEU A 151 26.89 8.90 -24.46
N LEU A 152 27.69 7.85 -24.31
CA LEU A 152 29.08 7.94 -23.91
C LEU A 152 29.95 7.79 -25.17
N THR A 153 30.77 8.79 -25.46
CA THR A 153 31.81 8.74 -26.50
C THR A 153 33.17 8.74 -25.82
N LYS A 154 33.85 7.60 -25.86
CA LYS A 154 35.07 7.32 -25.12
C LYS A 154 36.26 7.24 -26.08
N HIS A 155 37.43 7.63 -25.58
CA HIS A 155 38.69 7.30 -26.24
C HIS A 155 38.97 5.80 -26.06
N PRO A 156 39.65 5.09 -26.99
CA PRO A 156 39.95 3.66 -26.82
C PRO A 156 40.65 3.33 -25.50
N VAL A 157 41.49 4.26 -25.00
CA VAL A 157 41.98 4.25 -23.61
C VAL A 157 41.14 5.21 -22.77
N HIS A 158 40.38 4.68 -21.80
CA HIS A 158 39.39 5.42 -21.02
C HIS A 158 39.23 4.86 -19.60
N ILE A 159 38.53 5.60 -18.74
CA ILE A 159 38.17 5.16 -17.39
C ILE A 159 36.97 4.22 -17.49
N THR A 160 37.04 3.03 -16.89
CA THR A 160 35.92 2.09 -16.86
C THR A 160 34.72 2.72 -16.13
N GLU A 161 33.48 2.51 -16.61
CA GLU A 161 32.28 3.01 -15.93
C GLU A 161 32.17 2.39 -14.52
N GLY A 162 31.90 3.23 -13.50
CA GLY A 162 31.98 2.82 -12.09
C GLY A 162 33.37 2.36 -11.63
N GLY A 163 34.43 2.62 -12.41
CA GLY A 163 35.81 2.18 -12.18
C GLY A 163 36.63 3.04 -11.24
N VAL A 164 36.11 4.19 -10.79
CA VAL A 164 36.73 5.02 -9.75
C VAL A 164 36.15 4.62 -8.39
N TYR A 165 37.01 4.29 -7.43
CA TYR A 165 36.61 3.93 -6.07
C TYR A 165 37.32 4.81 -5.06
N PHE A 166 36.57 5.69 -4.40
CA PHE A 166 37.06 6.60 -3.38
C PHE A 166 36.78 6.05 -1.98
N HIS A 167 37.83 5.80 -1.21
CA HIS A 167 37.74 5.31 0.16
C HIS A 167 38.48 6.23 1.12
N THR A 168 37.89 6.45 2.29
CA THR A 168 38.50 7.23 3.38
C THR A 168 38.43 6.49 4.69
N GLU A 169 39.52 6.51 5.46
CA GLU A 169 39.57 5.93 6.80
C GLU A 169 40.22 6.93 7.77
N LYS A 170 39.67 7.05 8.98
CA LYS A 170 40.27 7.90 10.01
C LYS A 170 41.44 7.17 10.65
N THR A 171 42.62 7.78 10.67
CA THR A 171 43.82 7.16 11.22
C THR A 171 43.82 7.15 12.76
N GLU A 172 44.02 5.99 13.38
CA GLU A 172 43.96 5.84 14.86
C GLU A 172 45.17 6.43 15.60
N CYS A 173 46.31 6.64 14.92
CA CYS A 173 47.61 6.92 15.54
C CYS A 173 47.92 8.40 15.82
N SER A 174 46.98 9.33 15.62
CA SER A 174 47.26 10.76 15.83
C SER A 174 46.19 11.46 16.68
N THR A 175 46.61 12.41 17.52
CA THR A 175 45.69 13.31 18.23
C THR A 175 45.05 14.36 17.30
N GLN A 176 45.40 14.33 16.02
CA GLN A 176 44.88 15.21 14.97
C GLN A 176 43.84 14.43 14.13
N ASN A 177 42.85 15.12 13.56
CA ASN A 177 41.80 14.48 12.76
C ASN A 177 42.32 14.16 11.34
N VAL A 178 43.22 13.18 11.21
CA VAL A 178 43.88 12.83 9.94
C VAL A 178 43.18 11.65 9.28
N PHE A 179 42.84 11.78 7.99
CA PHE A 179 42.23 10.74 7.17
C PHE A 179 43.22 10.21 6.14
N SER A 180 43.30 8.89 6.00
CA SER A 180 43.87 8.24 4.83
C SER A 180 42.82 8.25 3.71
N VAL A 181 43.27 8.53 2.50
CA VAL A 181 42.47 8.48 1.27
C VAL A 181 43.12 7.47 0.35
N THR A 182 42.31 6.58 -0.21
CA THR A 182 42.73 5.65 -1.26
C THR A 182 41.77 5.75 -2.43
N ILE A 183 42.34 5.88 -3.62
CA ILE A 183 41.59 5.95 -4.88
C ILE A 183 42.08 4.82 -5.76
N ASP A 184 41.17 3.91 -6.12
CA ASP A 184 41.41 2.97 -7.20
C ASP A 184 40.79 3.52 -8.49
N THR A 185 41.47 3.36 -9.62
CA THR A 185 40.96 3.72 -10.94
C THR A 185 41.23 2.61 -11.93
N GLU A 186 40.15 2.03 -12.46
CA GLU A 186 40.21 1.06 -13.54
C GLU A 186 40.32 1.76 -14.90
N VAL A 187 41.35 1.41 -15.65
CA VAL A 187 41.65 1.92 -16.99
C VAL A 187 41.50 0.79 -18.01
N THR A 188 40.59 0.99 -18.97
CA THR A 188 40.36 0.11 -20.12
C THR A 188 41.13 0.64 -21.34
N ALA A 189 41.64 -0.23 -22.21
CA ALA A 189 42.38 0.17 -23.40
C ALA A 189 42.05 -0.70 -24.62
N GLU A 190 40.97 -0.45 -25.37
CA GLU A 190 40.56 -1.35 -26.46
C GLU A 190 41.57 -1.42 -27.65
N LEU A 191 42.63 -2.23 -27.51
CA LEU A 191 43.81 -2.26 -28.39
C LEU A 191 43.72 -3.30 -29.53
N LYS A 192 42.55 -3.92 -29.77
CA LYS A 192 42.41 -4.90 -30.85
C LYS A 192 42.42 -4.22 -32.23
N PRO A 193 43.07 -4.83 -33.25
CA PRO A 193 42.98 -4.33 -34.62
C PRO A 193 41.56 -4.60 -35.12
N PHE A 194 40.71 -3.58 -35.13
CA PHE A 194 39.48 -3.64 -35.90
C PHE A 194 39.89 -3.74 -37.38
N GLU A 195 39.50 -4.82 -38.07
CA GLU A 195 39.59 -4.93 -39.54
C GLU A 195 38.60 -3.95 -40.18
N PHE A 196 38.83 -2.64 -40.05
CA PHE A 196 38.22 -1.67 -40.92
C PHE A 196 38.79 -1.86 -42.32
N LYS A 197 37.92 -2.28 -43.25
CA LYS A 197 38.23 -2.23 -44.69
C LYS A 197 38.66 -0.81 -45.05
N GLU A 198 39.96 -0.66 -45.27
CA GLU A 198 40.64 0.47 -45.92
C GLU A 198 40.00 1.85 -45.70
N LYS A 199 40.20 2.44 -44.53
CA LYS A 199 40.35 3.89 -44.39
C LYS A 199 41.19 4.22 -43.16
N ALA A 200 42.07 5.19 -43.33
CA ALA A 200 43.16 5.53 -42.43
C ALA A 200 42.66 5.92 -41.04
N ILE A 201 42.72 4.99 -40.09
CA ILE A 201 42.81 5.31 -38.66
C ILE A 201 44.27 5.66 -38.38
N ASP A 202 44.50 6.71 -37.59
CA ASP A 202 45.81 7.20 -37.21
C ASP A 202 46.65 6.05 -36.60
N LYS A 203 47.82 5.77 -37.18
CA LYS A 203 48.66 4.64 -36.75
C LYS A 203 49.22 4.79 -35.33
N ASP A 204 49.08 5.96 -34.73
CA ASP A 204 49.66 6.30 -33.42
C ASP A 204 48.85 5.79 -32.21
N ILE A 205 47.55 5.49 -32.36
CA ILE A 205 46.72 4.92 -31.26
C ILE A 205 47.24 3.53 -30.84
N TYR A 206 47.79 2.76 -31.78
CA TYR A 206 48.34 1.42 -31.54
C TYR A 206 49.71 1.41 -30.82
N ASN A 207 50.26 2.58 -30.49
CA ASN A 207 51.56 2.72 -29.81
C ASN A 207 51.45 3.24 -28.36
N ILE A 208 50.24 3.49 -27.83
CA ILE A 208 50.07 3.90 -26.43
C ILE A 208 50.31 2.69 -25.53
N SER A 209 51.44 2.68 -24.82
CA SER A 209 51.81 1.61 -23.88
C SER A 209 51.82 2.04 -22.43
N ALA A 210 51.75 3.35 -22.18
CA ALA A 210 51.71 3.96 -20.87
C ALA A 210 50.84 5.22 -20.87
N VAL A 211 50.18 5.45 -19.74
CA VAL A 211 49.36 6.65 -19.47
C VAL A 211 49.60 7.13 -18.04
N THR A 212 49.31 8.40 -17.77
CA THR A 212 49.29 8.96 -16.42
C THR A 212 47.86 9.02 -15.92
N VAL A 213 47.59 8.51 -14.72
CA VAL A 213 46.33 8.73 -13.99
C VAL A 213 46.56 9.87 -13.00
N LEU A 214 45.77 10.94 -13.12
CA LEU A 214 45.82 12.14 -12.28
C LEU A 214 44.51 12.28 -11.50
N HIS A 215 44.61 12.41 -10.17
CA HIS A 215 43.51 12.79 -9.29
C HIS A 215 43.69 14.21 -8.81
N GLU A 216 42.63 15.01 -8.89
CA GLU A 216 42.54 16.37 -8.37
C GLU A 216 41.34 16.44 -7.43
N LEU A 217 41.59 16.65 -6.13
CA LEU A 217 40.57 16.86 -5.11
C LEU A 217 40.48 18.35 -4.80
N SER A 218 39.28 18.92 -4.93
CA SER A 218 38.99 20.31 -4.57
C SER A 218 37.90 20.41 -3.51
N ASP A 219 37.93 21.49 -2.75
CA ASP A 219 36.87 21.83 -1.79
C ASP A 219 35.58 22.28 -2.50
N ARG A 220 34.53 22.59 -1.73
CA ARG A 220 33.22 23.00 -2.26
C ARG A 220 33.27 24.27 -3.12
N ASP A 221 34.24 25.14 -2.88
CA ASP A 221 34.44 26.41 -3.59
C ASP A 221 35.35 26.25 -4.82
N GLY A 222 35.85 25.03 -5.06
CA GLY A 222 36.72 24.68 -6.17
C GLY A 222 38.21 24.91 -5.89
N SER A 223 38.59 25.23 -4.66
CA SER A 223 40.00 25.40 -4.30
C SER A 223 40.71 24.03 -4.25
N PRO A 224 41.91 23.89 -4.83
CA PRO A 224 42.65 22.63 -4.78
C PRO A 224 43.04 22.24 -3.35
N VAL A 225 42.68 21.03 -2.94
CA VAL A 225 43.02 20.43 -1.64
C VAL A 225 44.20 19.48 -1.78
N LYS A 226 44.15 18.59 -2.77
CA LYS A 226 45.19 17.59 -3.02
C LYS A 226 45.23 17.19 -4.50
N ALA A 227 46.41 16.83 -4.97
CA ALA A 227 46.55 16.13 -6.24
C ALA A 227 47.50 14.95 -6.07
N SER A 228 47.24 13.86 -6.80
CA SER A 228 48.12 12.70 -6.88
C SER A 228 48.21 12.22 -8.32
N ARG A 229 49.36 11.69 -8.71
CA ARG A 229 49.59 11.20 -10.07
C ARG A 229 50.39 9.92 -10.05
N ASN A 230 50.10 9.02 -10.98
CA ASN A 230 50.90 7.82 -11.22
C ASN A 230 50.96 7.50 -12.72
N ASP A 231 52.12 6.99 -13.16
CA ASP A 231 52.30 6.53 -14.54
C ASP A 231 52.15 5.01 -14.56
N ILE A 232 51.21 4.50 -15.36
CA ILE A 232 50.90 3.07 -15.46
C ILE A 232 51.12 2.55 -16.87
N ASN A 233 51.44 1.26 -16.98
CA ASN A 233 51.51 0.58 -18.26
C ASN A 233 50.22 -0.21 -18.54
N ILE A 234 49.70 -0.13 -19.76
CA ILE A 234 48.40 -0.70 -20.17
C ILE A 234 48.55 -2.01 -20.97
N TYR A 235 49.40 -2.94 -20.51
CA TYR A 235 49.69 -4.19 -21.24
C TYR A 235 48.66 -5.32 -21.05
N ARG A 236 47.71 -5.18 -20.13
CA ARG A 236 46.62 -6.13 -19.80
C ARG A 236 45.42 -5.33 -19.32
N GLU A 237 44.20 -5.72 -19.63
CA GLU A 237 43.03 -4.86 -19.34
C GLU A 237 41.90 -5.59 -18.61
N PRO A 238 41.12 -4.84 -17.78
CA PRO A 238 41.43 -3.48 -17.31
C PRO A 238 42.66 -3.46 -16.37
N VAL A 239 43.40 -2.35 -16.30
CA VAL A 239 44.46 -2.12 -15.29
C VAL A 239 43.88 -1.28 -14.16
N THR A 240 44.09 -1.69 -12.91
CA THR A 240 43.76 -0.86 -11.75
C THR A 240 45.00 -0.07 -11.29
N ASP A 241 44.89 1.25 -11.26
CA ASP A 241 45.82 2.13 -10.57
C ASP A 241 45.32 2.41 -9.15
N THR A 242 46.17 2.25 -8.14
CA THR A 242 45.83 2.55 -6.74
C THR A 242 46.75 3.65 -6.22
N GLN A 243 46.17 4.78 -5.87
CA GLN A 243 46.88 5.91 -5.28
C GLN A 243 46.38 6.18 -3.85
N SER A 244 47.30 6.44 -2.93
CA SER A 244 46.96 6.76 -1.53
C SER A 244 47.68 8.00 -1.03
N PHE A 245 47.00 8.80 -0.23
CA PHE A 245 47.55 9.99 0.42
C PHE A 245 46.78 10.30 1.71
N THR A 246 47.25 11.28 2.49
CA THR A 246 46.54 11.75 3.69
C THR A 246 46.01 13.16 3.51
N ILE A 247 44.90 13.44 4.21
CA ILE A 247 44.30 14.77 4.38
C ILE A 247 44.22 15.08 5.87
N ASP A 248 44.79 16.21 6.26
CA ASP A 248 44.76 16.68 7.64
C ASP A 248 43.49 17.49 7.87
N THR A 249 42.71 17.11 8.88
CA THR A 249 41.51 17.85 9.33
C THR A 249 40.52 18.17 8.21
N PRO A 250 40.03 17.18 7.44
CA PRO A 250 39.00 17.43 6.44
C PRO A 250 37.70 17.91 7.11
N HIS A 251 36.97 18.78 6.42
CA HIS A 251 35.56 19.05 6.73
C HIS A 251 34.77 17.77 6.47
N LEU A 252 34.09 17.26 7.51
CA LEU A 252 33.33 16.01 7.44
C LEU A 252 31.94 16.23 6.83
N TRP A 253 31.47 15.24 6.09
CA TRP A 253 30.07 15.12 5.72
C TRP A 253 29.26 14.65 6.94
N ASP A 254 28.17 15.34 7.24
CA ASP A 254 27.24 15.03 8.32
C ASP A 254 25.79 15.28 7.87
N VAL A 255 24.80 14.77 8.60
CA VAL A 255 23.38 15.02 8.29
C VAL A 255 22.98 16.48 8.52
N ASP A 256 23.68 17.17 9.44
CA ASP A 256 23.45 18.59 9.74
C ASP A 256 24.39 19.52 8.92
N ASP A 257 25.45 18.97 8.32
CA ASP A 257 26.45 19.70 7.52
C ASP A 257 26.98 18.80 6.39
N PRO A 258 26.23 18.64 5.29
CA PRO A 258 26.53 17.71 4.21
C PRO A 258 27.66 18.22 3.29
N TYR A 259 28.87 18.37 3.84
CA TYR A 259 30.00 18.92 3.11
C TYR A 259 30.55 17.95 2.05
N LEU A 260 30.62 18.40 0.79
CA LEU A 260 31.09 17.63 -0.36
C LEU A 260 32.32 18.26 -1.01
N TYR A 261 33.29 17.42 -1.35
CA TYR A 261 34.44 17.73 -2.18
C TYR A 261 34.16 17.32 -3.63
N THR A 262 34.96 17.81 -4.57
CA THR A 262 34.96 17.34 -5.95
C THR A 262 36.24 16.55 -6.23
N LEU A 263 36.07 15.30 -6.65
CA LEU A 263 37.16 14.47 -7.18
C LEU A 263 37.10 14.48 -8.70
N LYS A 264 38.18 14.91 -9.35
CA LYS A 264 38.38 14.79 -10.79
C LYS A 264 39.50 13.79 -11.07
N THR A 265 39.20 12.76 -11.84
CA THR A 265 40.15 11.76 -12.32
C THR A 265 40.37 11.95 -13.81
N THR A 266 41.63 12.04 -14.24
CA THR A 266 42.00 12.30 -15.64
C THR A 266 43.05 11.30 -16.10
N ILE A 267 42.87 10.75 -17.31
CA ILE A 267 43.89 9.95 -18.00
C ILE A 267 44.63 10.87 -18.98
N LEU A 268 45.95 10.90 -18.87
CA LEU A 268 46.82 11.68 -19.75
C LEU A 268 47.75 10.77 -20.55
N CYS A 269 48.01 11.11 -21.81
CA CYS A 269 49.09 10.54 -22.61
C CYS A 269 49.89 11.66 -23.26
N ALA A 270 51.21 11.69 -23.04
CA ALA A 270 52.10 12.75 -23.54
C ALA A 270 51.63 14.19 -23.26
N GLY A 271 50.85 14.40 -22.19
CA GLY A 271 50.28 15.69 -21.80
C GLY A 271 48.88 15.99 -22.38
N GLU A 272 48.33 15.13 -23.23
CA GLU A 272 46.96 15.24 -23.75
C GLU A 272 45.97 14.46 -22.88
N ILE A 273 44.77 15.02 -22.67
CA ILE A 273 43.68 14.35 -21.94
C ILE A 273 43.01 13.35 -22.87
N LEU A 274 43.08 12.06 -22.50
CA LEU A 274 42.39 10.99 -23.22
C LEU A 274 40.95 10.83 -22.71
N ASP A 275 40.78 10.88 -21.39
CA ASP A 275 39.48 10.78 -20.73
C ASP A 275 39.49 11.46 -19.36
N SER A 276 38.31 11.82 -18.86
CA SER A 276 38.16 12.39 -17.52
C SER A 276 36.79 12.11 -16.92
N PHE A 277 36.78 11.83 -15.63
CA PHE A 277 35.59 11.60 -14.82
C PHE A 277 35.59 12.56 -13.62
N THR A 278 34.41 13.01 -13.20
CA THR A 278 34.27 13.93 -12.06
C THR A 278 33.06 13.54 -11.24
N GLU A 279 33.24 13.45 -9.92
CA GLU A 279 32.19 13.09 -8.98
C GLU A 279 32.32 13.89 -7.67
N LYS A 280 31.25 13.87 -6.87
CA LYS A 280 31.25 14.41 -5.51
C LYS A 280 31.61 13.31 -4.53
N VAL A 281 32.42 13.64 -3.53
CA VAL A 281 32.86 12.71 -2.47
C VAL A 281 32.84 13.40 -1.11
N GLY A 282 32.74 12.63 -0.03
CA GLY A 282 32.67 13.15 1.34
C GLY A 282 33.51 12.33 2.33
N PHE A 283 34.01 13.01 3.36
CA PHE A 283 34.77 12.39 4.45
C PHE A 283 33.82 12.15 5.63
N ARG A 284 33.73 10.91 6.11
CA ARG A 284 32.88 10.56 7.25
C ARG A 284 33.41 9.31 7.95
N THR A 285 32.94 9.05 9.16
CA THR A 285 33.10 7.74 9.80
C THR A 285 31.74 7.22 10.22
N ILE A 286 31.48 5.95 9.94
CA ILE A 286 30.26 5.25 10.36
C ILE A 286 30.63 4.04 11.20
N VAL A 287 29.90 3.82 12.30
CA VAL A 287 30.11 2.66 13.17
C VAL A 287 28.75 2.17 13.67
N PHE A 288 28.52 0.86 13.58
CA PHE A 288 27.43 0.17 14.27
C PHE A 288 28.00 -0.65 15.42
N THR A 289 27.34 -0.58 16.57
CA THR A 289 27.73 -1.35 17.75
C THR A 289 26.52 -2.13 18.28
N PRO A 290 26.71 -3.36 18.78
CA PRO A 290 25.60 -4.16 19.30
C PRO A 290 24.84 -3.51 20.46
N ASP A 291 25.52 -2.74 21.32
CA ASP A 291 24.94 -2.21 22.56
C ASP A 291 24.51 -0.73 22.49
N LYS A 292 24.97 0.01 21.49
CA LYS A 292 24.78 1.47 21.38
C LYS A 292 24.30 1.95 20.01
N GLY A 293 23.95 1.01 19.12
CA GLY A 293 23.38 1.34 17.82
C GLY A 293 24.39 2.06 16.91
N PHE A 294 23.95 3.13 16.26
CA PHE A 294 24.67 3.82 15.19
C PHE A 294 25.40 5.08 15.63
N PHE A 295 26.59 5.28 15.07
CA PHE A 295 27.42 6.47 15.24
C PHE A 295 27.82 7.06 13.89
N LEU A 296 27.64 8.37 13.75
CA LEU A 296 28.15 9.16 12.65
C LEU A 296 29.20 10.13 13.19
N ASN A 297 30.40 10.13 12.61
CA ASN A 297 31.50 11.00 13.03
C ASN A 297 31.86 10.91 14.53
N GLY A 298 31.63 9.74 15.14
CA GLY A 298 31.85 9.47 16.57
C GLY A 298 30.72 9.93 17.50
N ARG A 299 29.66 10.53 16.96
CA ARG A 299 28.46 10.94 17.72
C ARG A 299 27.36 9.88 17.56
N SER A 300 26.73 9.47 18.66
CA SER A 300 25.55 8.59 18.60
C SER A 300 24.41 9.31 17.88
N LEU A 301 23.78 8.60 16.94
CA LEU A 301 22.68 9.11 16.14
C LEU A 301 21.67 7.97 15.93
N LYS A 302 20.43 8.18 16.36
CA LYS A 302 19.33 7.28 15.96
C LYS A 302 18.99 7.48 14.49
N ILE A 303 18.81 6.38 13.79
CA ILE A 303 18.27 6.36 12.44
C ILE A 303 16.76 6.58 12.56
N ASN A 304 16.32 7.79 12.24
CA ASN A 304 14.91 8.16 12.12
C ASN A 304 14.60 8.10 10.62
N GLY A 305 14.41 6.88 10.12
CA GLY A 305 14.34 6.60 8.70
C GLY A 305 12.91 6.42 8.19
N ALA A 306 12.76 6.52 6.87
CA ALA A 306 11.54 6.15 6.16
C ALA A 306 11.84 5.25 4.97
N CYS A 307 11.04 4.21 4.78
CA CYS A 307 10.96 3.49 3.51
C CYS A 307 10.33 4.41 2.44
N GLN A 308 10.88 4.38 1.24
CA GLN A 308 10.42 5.15 0.07
C GLN A 308 10.44 4.27 -1.17
N HIS A 309 9.29 4.15 -1.83
CA HIS A 309 9.20 3.71 -3.21
C HIS A 309 9.70 4.80 -4.18
N HIS A 310 9.90 4.44 -5.45
CA HIS A 310 10.55 5.31 -6.44
C HIS A 310 9.60 6.24 -7.19
N ASP A 311 8.28 6.06 -7.09
CA ASP A 311 7.34 6.92 -7.81
C ASP A 311 7.26 8.33 -7.21
N LEU A 312 6.91 9.27 -8.07
CA LEU A 312 6.82 10.70 -7.78
C LEU A 312 5.36 11.17 -7.90
N GLY A 313 4.40 10.37 -7.41
CA GLY A 313 2.97 10.66 -7.42
C GLY A 313 2.42 10.80 -8.84
N ALA A 314 1.81 11.95 -9.17
CA ALA A 314 1.27 12.19 -10.51
C ALA A 314 2.31 12.18 -11.66
N LEU A 315 3.61 12.15 -11.37
CA LEU A 315 4.65 11.92 -12.39
C LEU A 315 4.84 10.44 -12.72
N GLY A 316 4.35 9.53 -11.87
CA GLY A 316 4.62 8.11 -11.96
C GLY A 316 6.09 7.82 -11.66
N SER A 317 6.66 6.85 -12.37
CA SER A 317 8.06 6.47 -12.21
C SER A 317 9.05 7.38 -12.95
N ALA A 318 8.58 8.28 -13.82
CA ALA A 318 9.44 9.19 -14.59
C ALA A 318 10.24 10.11 -13.64
N PHE A 319 11.53 9.82 -13.46
CA PHE A 319 12.35 10.47 -12.45
C PHE A 319 12.55 11.95 -12.75
N ASN A 320 12.38 12.80 -11.73
CA ASN A 320 12.67 14.22 -11.80
C ASN A 320 13.35 14.67 -10.48
N LYS A 321 14.54 15.28 -10.60
CA LYS A 321 15.36 15.67 -9.45
C LYS A 321 14.68 16.74 -8.56
N LYS A 322 13.87 17.64 -9.13
CA LYS A 322 13.12 18.66 -8.36
C LYS A 322 12.01 18.02 -7.53
N ALA A 323 11.28 17.07 -8.08
CA ALA A 323 10.25 16.32 -7.36
C ALA A 323 10.84 15.42 -6.26
N ALA A 324 11.93 14.70 -6.54
CA ALA A 324 12.64 13.90 -5.54
C ALA A 324 13.20 14.77 -4.40
N ARG A 325 13.76 15.95 -4.71
CA ARG A 325 14.19 16.93 -3.70
C ARG A 325 13.02 17.33 -2.80
N ARG A 326 11.86 17.66 -3.38
CA ARG A 326 10.65 18.00 -2.63
C ARG A 326 10.23 16.85 -1.68
N GLN A 327 10.32 15.59 -2.12
CA GLN A 327 10.03 14.45 -1.25
C GLN A 327 10.96 14.39 -0.03
N LEU A 328 12.28 14.52 -0.26
CA LEU A 328 13.28 14.53 0.80
C LEU A 328 13.11 15.72 1.77
N GLU A 329 12.81 16.92 1.25
CA GLU A 329 12.56 18.12 2.07
C GLU A 329 11.36 17.92 3.00
N LYS A 330 10.26 17.34 2.50
CA LYS A 330 9.08 17.04 3.33
C LYS A 330 9.39 15.98 4.39
N LEU A 331 10.18 14.96 4.07
CA LEU A 331 10.64 13.98 5.04
C LEU A 331 11.51 14.62 6.13
N GLN A 332 12.49 15.45 5.76
CA GLN A 332 13.31 16.18 6.73
C GLN A 332 12.50 17.14 7.61
N SER A 333 11.42 17.71 7.07
CA SER A 333 10.52 18.60 7.84
C SER A 333 9.82 17.92 9.03
N ILE A 334 9.68 16.58 8.97
CA ILE A 334 9.13 15.77 10.07
C ILE A 334 10.22 15.06 10.88
N GLY A 335 11.49 15.35 10.61
CA GLY A 335 12.64 14.85 11.37
C GLY A 335 13.27 13.56 10.83
N VAL A 336 12.91 13.13 9.62
CA VAL A 336 13.58 12.00 8.95
C VAL A 336 15.02 12.40 8.63
N ASN A 337 15.97 11.52 8.94
CA ASN A 337 17.40 11.68 8.63
C ASN A 337 17.95 10.56 7.74
N ALA A 338 17.14 9.56 7.41
CA ALA A 338 17.54 8.44 6.58
C ALA A 338 16.41 7.95 5.67
N VAL A 339 16.77 7.41 4.51
CA VAL A 339 15.84 6.77 3.58
C VAL A 339 16.30 5.35 3.29
N ARG A 340 15.35 4.41 3.32
CA ARG A 340 15.54 3.06 2.76
C ARG A 340 14.86 3.02 1.40
N THR A 341 15.59 2.62 0.36
CA THR A 341 15.12 2.66 -1.03
C THR A 341 14.29 1.41 -1.37
N SER A 342 13.24 1.18 -0.60
CA SER A 342 12.39 -0.02 -0.65
C SER A 342 11.76 -0.24 -2.04
N HIS A 343 12.03 -1.33 -2.76
CA HIS A 343 13.00 -2.40 -2.49
C HIS A 343 13.89 -2.64 -3.70
N ASN A 344 14.55 -1.57 -4.15
CA ASN A 344 15.33 -1.59 -5.38
C ASN A 344 16.38 -0.46 -5.43
N PRO A 345 17.41 -0.60 -6.29
CA PRO A 345 18.41 0.44 -6.47
C PRO A 345 17.78 1.80 -6.83
N PRO A 346 18.19 2.89 -6.15
CA PRO A 346 17.63 4.22 -6.37
C PRO A 346 18.07 4.81 -7.71
N ALA A 347 17.46 5.94 -8.09
CA ALA A 347 17.95 6.74 -9.21
C ALA A 347 19.28 7.43 -8.82
N PRO A 348 20.24 7.59 -9.74
CA PRO A 348 21.49 8.31 -9.46
C PRO A 348 21.24 9.72 -8.93
N GLY A 349 20.27 10.44 -9.51
CA GLY A 349 19.91 11.78 -9.03
C GLY A 349 19.34 11.80 -7.60
N LEU A 350 18.78 10.70 -7.09
CA LEU A 350 18.35 10.61 -5.68
C LEU A 350 19.57 10.46 -4.75
N MET A 351 20.59 9.72 -5.17
CA MET A 351 21.85 9.56 -4.42
C MET A 351 22.62 10.88 -4.33
N GLU A 352 22.67 11.63 -5.43
CA GLU A 352 23.22 13.00 -5.44
C GLU A 352 22.47 13.92 -4.46
N LEU A 353 21.13 13.85 -4.44
CA LEU A 353 20.33 14.63 -3.49
C LEU A 353 20.58 14.21 -2.04
N ALA A 354 20.68 12.91 -1.77
CA ALA A 354 20.94 12.40 -0.43
C ALA A 354 22.28 12.92 0.11
N ASP A 355 23.31 12.92 -0.73
CA ASP A 355 24.61 13.52 -0.41
C ASP A 355 24.51 15.02 -0.17
N GLU A 356 23.84 15.77 -1.04
CA GLU A 356 23.71 17.22 -0.97
C GLU A 356 22.86 17.69 0.22
N MET A 357 21.90 16.87 0.67
CA MET A 357 20.90 17.23 1.67
C MET A 357 21.17 16.61 3.05
N GLY A 358 22.20 15.77 3.19
CA GLY A 358 22.51 15.12 4.47
C GLY A 358 21.51 14.03 4.85
N VAL A 359 21.11 13.20 3.89
CA VAL A 359 20.19 12.07 4.12
C VAL A 359 20.98 10.77 4.06
N LEU A 360 20.93 9.97 5.11
CA LEU A 360 21.57 8.64 5.14
C LEU A 360 20.77 7.64 4.29
N ILE A 361 21.45 6.72 3.61
CA ILE A 361 20.82 5.76 2.70
C ILE A 361 21.09 4.32 3.14
N ASN A 362 20.01 3.58 3.37
CA ASN A 362 19.98 2.12 3.28
C ASN A 362 19.50 1.75 1.87
N SER A 363 20.44 1.37 1.01
CA SER A 363 20.11 1.06 -0.38
C SER A 363 19.68 -0.40 -0.46
N ASP A 364 18.49 -0.67 -0.98
CA ASP A 364 17.95 -2.02 -1.21
C ASP A 364 18.29 -2.51 -2.63
N ALA A 365 18.56 -3.82 -2.76
CA ALA A 365 18.80 -4.47 -4.04
C ALA A 365 17.58 -5.23 -4.56
N PHE A 366 16.93 -6.05 -3.72
CA PHE A 366 15.99 -7.08 -4.17
C PHE A 366 14.81 -7.25 -3.21
N ASP A 367 13.62 -7.46 -3.78
CA ASP A 367 12.41 -7.87 -3.06
C ASP A 367 12.19 -9.40 -3.07
N MET A 368 12.97 -10.14 -3.85
CA MET A 368 12.88 -11.59 -4.04
C MET A 368 14.24 -12.16 -4.43
N TRP A 369 14.51 -13.41 -4.08
CA TRP A 369 15.68 -14.17 -4.56
C TRP A 369 15.26 -15.19 -5.62
N GLU A 370 15.47 -16.50 -5.40
CA GLU A 370 15.08 -17.53 -6.37
C GLU A 370 13.59 -17.86 -6.26
N MET A 371 12.97 -17.70 -5.08
CA MET A 371 11.52 -17.84 -4.93
C MET A 371 10.81 -16.53 -5.31
N PRO A 372 9.98 -16.53 -6.37
CA PRO A 372 9.22 -15.35 -6.76
C PRO A 372 8.14 -15.01 -5.73
N LYS A 373 7.82 -13.72 -5.59
CA LYS A 373 6.63 -13.23 -4.85
C LYS A 373 5.42 -13.09 -5.77
N THR A 374 5.65 -12.85 -7.07
CA THR A 374 4.63 -12.81 -8.13
C THR A 374 5.13 -13.56 -9.38
N GLU A 375 4.21 -14.02 -10.23
CA GLU A 375 4.51 -14.93 -11.34
C GLU A 375 5.64 -14.45 -12.29
N ASN A 376 5.73 -13.15 -12.57
CA ASN A 376 6.63 -12.59 -13.57
C ASN A 376 7.70 -11.64 -13.01
N ASP A 377 7.91 -11.60 -11.69
CA ASP A 377 8.93 -10.73 -11.07
C ASP A 377 10.37 -11.16 -11.37
N TYR A 378 11.33 -10.50 -10.72
CA TYR A 378 12.75 -10.74 -10.95
C TYR A 378 13.23 -12.13 -10.52
N GLY A 379 12.47 -12.87 -9.70
CA GLY A 379 12.87 -14.18 -9.21
C GLY A 379 13.19 -15.17 -10.33
N ILE A 380 12.52 -15.05 -11.48
CA ILE A 380 12.78 -15.88 -12.67
C ILE A 380 14.14 -15.61 -13.34
N PHE A 381 14.78 -14.46 -13.05
CA PHE A 381 16.09 -14.06 -13.59
C PHE A 381 17.20 -14.12 -12.55
N PHE A 382 16.85 -14.10 -11.25
CA PHE A 382 17.76 -13.92 -10.14
C PHE A 382 19.00 -14.83 -10.20
N HIS A 383 18.78 -16.13 -10.45
CA HIS A 383 19.86 -17.13 -10.45
C HIS A 383 21.02 -16.74 -11.38
N GLU A 384 20.71 -16.28 -12.59
CA GLU A 384 21.68 -15.90 -13.62
C GLU A 384 22.18 -14.46 -13.46
N TRP A 385 21.33 -13.54 -12.99
CA TRP A 385 21.59 -12.10 -13.11
C TRP A 385 22.03 -11.40 -11.82
N CYS A 386 21.75 -11.95 -10.63
CA CYS A 386 21.91 -11.21 -9.37
C CYS A 386 23.32 -10.63 -9.15
N GLU A 387 24.39 -11.33 -9.51
CA GLU A 387 25.76 -10.80 -9.34
C GLU A 387 26.06 -9.62 -10.29
N ARG A 388 25.52 -9.63 -11.51
CA ARG A 388 25.67 -8.52 -12.46
C ARG A 388 24.91 -7.29 -11.97
N ASP A 389 23.71 -7.51 -11.44
CA ASP A 389 22.90 -6.44 -10.86
C ASP A 389 23.54 -5.86 -9.60
N VAL A 390 24.12 -6.69 -8.72
CA VAL A 390 24.90 -6.23 -7.56
C VAL A 390 26.14 -5.45 -7.99
N GLU A 391 26.86 -5.91 -9.01
CA GLU A 391 28.02 -5.20 -9.56
C GLU A 391 27.64 -3.82 -10.08
N ALA A 392 26.61 -3.74 -10.92
CA ALA A 392 26.13 -2.48 -11.48
C ALA A 392 25.66 -1.49 -10.41
N TRP A 393 24.92 -1.98 -9.41
CA TRP A 393 24.39 -1.19 -8.31
C TRP A 393 25.49 -0.66 -7.37
N VAL A 394 26.31 -1.56 -6.81
CA VAL A 394 27.31 -1.18 -5.79
C VAL A 394 28.40 -0.31 -6.41
N ARG A 395 28.89 -0.63 -7.61
CA ARG A 395 29.96 0.17 -8.24
C ARG A 395 29.52 1.58 -8.58
N ARG A 396 28.25 1.76 -8.92
CA ARG A 396 27.65 3.09 -9.16
C ARG A 396 27.59 3.90 -7.87
N ASP A 397 27.16 3.28 -6.77
CA ASP A 397 26.76 4.02 -5.57
C ASP A 397 27.85 4.08 -4.46
N ARG A 398 28.91 3.26 -4.53
CA ARG A 398 29.90 3.08 -3.44
C ARG A 398 30.69 4.32 -3.02
N ASN A 399 30.71 5.38 -3.82
CA ASN A 399 31.43 6.61 -3.49
C ASN A 399 30.55 7.65 -2.78
N HIS A 400 29.23 7.46 -2.77
CA HIS A 400 28.29 8.38 -2.15
C HIS A 400 28.45 8.39 -0.61
N PRO A 401 28.71 9.56 0.02
CA PRO A 401 28.78 9.66 1.47
C PRO A 401 27.48 9.32 2.20
N SER A 402 26.33 9.49 1.55
CA SER A 402 25.04 9.14 2.12
C SER A 402 24.86 7.64 2.36
N VAL A 403 25.47 6.76 1.56
CA VAL A 403 25.29 5.30 1.69
C VAL A 403 25.96 4.79 2.96
N ILE A 404 25.16 4.12 3.79
CA ILE A 404 25.59 3.47 5.03
C ILE A 404 25.30 1.97 5.07
N MET A 405 24.33 1.50 4.28
CA MET A 405 23.96 0.08 4.21
C MET A 405 23.68 -0.38 2.77
N TRP A 406 24.09 -1.61 2.48
CA TRP A 406 23.72 -2.40 1.32
C TRP A 406 22.79 -3.53 1.75
N SER A 407 21.50 -3.39 1.45
CA SER A 407 20.46 -4.37 1.79
C SER A 407 20.20 -5.33 0.63
N CYS A 408 20.50 -6.61 0.87
CA CYS A 408 20.48 -7.67 -0.15
C CYS A 408 19.11 -8.28 -0.41
N GLY A 409 18.10 -7.88 0.35
CA GLY A 409 16.81 -8.57 0.32
C GLY A 409 15.81 -7.98 1.29
N ASN A 410 14.54 -7.98 0.87
CA ASN A 410 13.39 -7.64 1.71
C ASN A 410 12.42 -8.81 1.80
N GLU A 411 12.12 -9.29 3.02
CA GLU A 411 11.10 -10.31 3.29
C GLU A 411 11.21 -11.53 2.37
N ILE A 412 12.43 -12.05 2.27
CA ILE A 412 12.80 -13.06 1.28
C ILE A 412 12.24 -14.43 1.66
N PRO A 413 11.30 -15.02 0.87
CA PRO A 413 10.70 -16.31 1.20
C PRO A 413 11.71 -17.45 1.29
N ASP A 414 12.77 -17.41 0.48
CA ASP A 414 13.86 -18.40 0.48
C ASP A 414 14.44 -18.61 1.88
N THR A 415 14.54 -17.56 2.69
CA THR A 415 15.19 -17.58 4.03
C THR A 415 14.53 -18.54 5.02
N ASN A 416 13.32 -19.02 4.72
CA ASN A 416 12.65 -20.07 5.48
C ASN A 416 13.26 -21.46 5.25
N ASN A 417 14.16 -21.61 4.26
CA ASN A 417 14.84 -22.83 3.91
C ASN A 417 16.34 -22.76 4.27
N PRO A 418 16.96 -23.85 4.77
CA PRO A 418 18.38 -23.86 5.14
C PRO A 418 19.35 -23.51 4.00
N GLU A 419 19.00 -23.79 2.74
CA GLU A 419 19.86 -23.55 1.58
C GLU A 419 20.03 -22.05 1.26
N ALA A 420 19.14 -21.19 1.76
CA ALA A 420 19.18 -19.75 1.52
C ALA A 420 20.45 -19.06 2.07
N VAL A 421 21.13 -19.68 3.03
CA VAL A 421 22.43 -19.21 3.54
C VAL A 421 23.46 -19.09 2.41
N LYS A 422 23.47 -20.04 1.46
CA LYS A 422 24.40 -19.99 0.30
C LYS A 422 24.09 -18.83 -0.63
N ILE A 423 22.82 -18.48 -0.79
CA ILE A 423 22.40 -17.31 -1.58
C ILE A 423 22.83 -16.04 -0.85
N ALA A 424 22.61 -15.95 0.46
CA ALA A 424 23.08 -14.83 1.28
C ALA A 424 24.61 -14.64 1.19
N GLU A 425 25.39 -15.71 1.32
CA GLU A 425 26.85 -15.70 1.18
C GLU A 425 27.28 -15.24 -0.22
N ARG A 426 26.60 -15.73 -1.27
CA ARG A 426 26.85 -15.33 -2.66
C ARG A 426 26.63 -13.82 -2.85
N LEU A 427 25.52 -13.29 -2.35
CA LEU A 427 25.20 -11.85 -2.45
C LEU A 427 26.18 -11.00 -1.65
N GLN A 428 26.49 -11.37 -0.41
CA GLN A 428 27.46 -10.65 0.40
C GLN A 428 28.84 -10.65 -0.28
N ALA A 429 29.29 -11.79 -0.80
CA ALA A 429 30.55 -11.88 -1.53
C ALA A 429 30.55 -11.02 -2.80
N ALA A 430 29.42 -10.94 -3.51
CA ALA A 430 29.27 -10.07 -4.68
C ALA A 430 29.36 -8.58 -4.30
N ILE A 431 28.73 -8.16 -3.18
CA ILE A 431 28.89 -6.80 -2.67
C ILE A 431 30.34 -6.54 -2.29
N ARG A 432 30.97 -7.42 -1.53
CA ARG A 432 32.35 -7.23 -1.06
C ARG A 432 33.39 -7.28 -2.18
N ARG A 433 33.08 -7.93 -3.31
CA ARG A 433 33.88 -7.82 -4.54
C ARG A 433 33.85 -6.41 -5.12
N ASN A 434 32.72 -5.71 -4.96
CA ASN A 434 32.45 -4.40 -5.55
C ASN A 434 32.60 -3.22 -4.56
N ASP A 435 32.59 -3.46 -3.26
CA ASP A 435 32.94 -2.54 -2.17
C ASP A 435 33.94 -3.20 -1.20
N PRO A 436 35.19 -3.46 -1.65
CA PRO A 436 36.16 -4.27 -0.92
C PRO A 436 36.80 -3.55 0.28
N ARG A 437 36.66 -2.23 0.40
CA ARG A 437 37.12 -1.44 1.57
C ARG A 437 35.97 -1.04 2.50
N HIS A 438 34.79 -1.64 2.31
CA HIS A 438 33.66 -1.52 3.22
C HIS A 438 33.20 -0.05 3.43
N ASN A 439 32.99 0.69 2.34
CA ASN A 439 32.40 2.03 2.44
C ASN A 439 30.99 2.00 3.08
N ALA A 440 30.28 0.87 2.97
CA ALA A 440 29.04 0.62 3.70
C ALA A 440 28.93 -0.83 4.24
N TYR A 441 28.02 -1.01 5.20
CA TYR A 441 27.75 -2.31 5.83
C TYR A 441 26.73 -3.14 5.03
N THR A 442 26.85 -4.46 5.05
CA THR A 442 25.87 -5.37 4.43
C THR A 442 24.74 -5.73 5.40
N THR A 443 23.52 -5.89 4.87
CA THR A 443 22.33 -6.24 5.66
C THR A 443 21.28 -6.98 4.84
N ILE A 444 20.25 -7.47 5.53
CA ILE A 444 19.01 -8.03 4.98
C ILE A 444 17.84 -7.59 5.88
N ALA A 445 16.70 -7.29 5.28
CA ALA A 445 15.46 -6.92 5.96
C ALA A 445 14.52 -8.13 6.03
N SER A 446 14.13 -8.55 7.24
CA SER A 446 13.39 -9.81 7.43
C SER A 446 12.21 -9.69 8.40
N ASN A 447 11.04 -10.11 7.94
CA ASN A 447 9.86 -10.42 8.75
C ASN A 447 9.85 -11.88 9.25
N PHE A 448 10.86 -12.69 8.90
CA PHE A 448 10.97 -14.10 9.30
C PHE A 448 12.03 -14.34 10.38
N VAL A 449 12.79 -13.33 10.82
CA VAL A 449 13.92 -13.52 11.75
C VAL A 449 13.54 -14.11 13.11
N ALA A 450 12.26 -14.08 13.49
CA ALA A 450 11.76 -14.86 14.64
C ALA A 450 12.00 -16.38 14.49
N TRP A 451 12.20 -16.88 13.26
CA TRP A 451 12.43 -18.29 12.95
C TRP A 451 13.92 -18.60 12.82
N GLU A 452 14.36 -19.74 13.37
CA GLU A 452 15.77 -20.15 13.40
C GLU A 452 16.40 -20.27 12.00
N THR A 453 15.63 -20.60 10.98
CA THR A 453 16.11 -20.70 9.59
C THR A 453 16.50 -19.34 9.03
N ALA A 454 15.65 -18.31 9.19
CA ALA A 454 15.95 -16.96 8.75
C ALA A 454 17.11 -16.34 9.54
N GLN A 455 17.24 -16.66 10.84
CA GLN A 455 18.39 -16.24 11.67
C GLN A 455 19.73 -16.69 11.08
N LYS A 456 19.79 -17.85 10.40
CA LYS A 456 21.02 -18.35 9.78
C LYS A 456 21.44 -17.51 8.57
N SER A 457 20.50 -17.12 7.72
CA SER A 457 20.78 -16.21 6.59
C SER A 457 21.15 -14.82 7.08
N GLN A 458 20.51 -14.35 8.14
CA GLN A 458 20.81 -13.04 8.73
C GLN A 458 22.22 -12.98 9.33
N ASN A 459 22.70 -14.07 9.93
CA ASN A 459 24.07 -14.18 10.46
C ASN A 459 25.19 -14.04 9.42
N VAL A 460 24.88 -14.11 8.13
CA VAL A 460 25.86 -13.86 7.07
C VAL A 460 26.22 -12.38 7.03
N PHE A 461 25.24 -11.49 7.23
CA PHE A 461 25.40 -10.05 7.08
C PHE A 461 25.90 -9.36 8.35
N GLU A 462 26.45 -8.15 8.22
CA GLU A 462 27.01 -7.41 9.36
C GLU A 462 25.93 -6.76 10.23
N LEU A 463 24.78 -6.39 9.64
CA LEU A 463 23.66 -5.76 10.34
C LEU A 463 22.39 -6.60 10.23
N SER A 464 21.64 -6.61 11.32
CA SER A 464 20.42 -7.41 11.51
C SER A 464 19.17 -6.55 11.37
N GLY A 465 18.51 -6.59 10.20
CA GLY A 465 17.30 -5.83 9.90
C GLY A 465 16.01 -6.60 10.20
N TYR A 466 15.12 -5.98 10.97
CA TYR A 466 13.83 -6.56 11.37
C TYR A 466 12.66 -5.80 10.74
N ASN A 467 11.73 -6.53 10.12
CA ASN A 467 10.44 -5.99 9.71
C ASN A 467 9.37 -6.36 10.75
N TYR A 468 8.72 -5.37 11.38
CA TYR A 468 7.53 -5.53 12.26
C TYR A 468 7.69 -6.50 13.46
N LEU A 469 8.92 -6.65 13.96
CA LEU A 469 9.28 -7.66 14.97
C LEU A 469 9.89 -7.03 16.24
N GLU A 470 9.46 -5.83 16.60
CA GLU A 470 9.91 -5.10 17.80
C GLU A 470 9.73 -5.93 19.08
N SER A 471 8.74 -6.83 19.11
CA SER A 471 8.44 -7.70 20.25
C SER A 471 9.54 -8.71 20.61
N VAL A 472 10.43 -9.05 19.67
CA VAL A 472 11.53 -10.02 19.90
C VAL A 472 12.91 -9.36 20.01
N TYR A 473 13.00 -8.02 19.92
CA TYR A 473 14.29 -7.33 19.94
C TYR A 473 15.09 -7.61 21.22
N ASP A 474 14.45 -7.53 22.38
CA ASP A 474 15.11 -7.71 23.67
C ASP A 474 15.62 -9.17 23.82
N GLU A 475 14.78 -10.15 23.47
CA GLU A 475 15.16 -11.57 23.47
C GLU A 475 16.35 -11.84 22.54
N HIS A 476 16.30 -11.30 21.32
CA HIS A 476 17.35 -11.53 20.34
C HIS A 476 18.63 -10.78 20.65
N HIS A 477 18.57 -9.59 21.25
CA HIS A 477 19.77 -8.88 21.71
C HIS A 477 20.50 -9.68 22.80
N GLU A 478 19.77 -10.26 23.76
CA GLU A 478 20.34 -11.15 24.77
C GLU A 478 20.91 -12.44 24.16
N LYS A 479 20.19 -13.06 23.23
CA LYS A 479 20.58 -14.32 22.58
C LYS A 479 21.75 -14.15 21.61
N PHE A 480 21.82 -13.02 20.91
CA PHE A 480 22.81 -12.69 19.88
C PHE A 480 23.51 -11.36 20.19
N PRO A 481 24.36 -11.29 21.24
CA PRO A 481 24.96 -10.03 21.71
C PRO A 481 25.98 -9.41 20.73
N HIS A 482 26.25 -10.06 19.60
CA HIS A 482 27.10 -9.55 18.53
C HIS A 482 26.29 -8.92 17.38
N TRP A 483 24.96 -9.06 17.38
CA TRP A 483 24.10 -8.49 16.35
C TRP A 483 23.91 -6.99 16.56
N CYS A 484 24.13 -6.22 15.51
CA CYS A 484 23.72 -4.82 15.43
C CYS A 484 22.27 -4.78 14.91
N ILE A 485 21.31 -4.54 15.80
CA ILE A 485 19.86 -4.60 15.50
C ILE A 485 19.36 -3.23 15.02
N TYR A 486 18.47 -3.24 14.03
CA TYR A 486 17.66 -2.09 13.64
C TYR A 486 16.32 -2.53 13.04
N GLY A 487 15.32 -1.65 13.08
CA GLY A 487 14.06 -1.83 12.37
C GLY A 487 14.24 -1.50 10.89
N SER A 488 14.33 -2.50 10.03
CA SER A 488 14.42 -2.30 8.57
C SER A 488 13.09 -1.90 7.95
N GLU A 489 11.98 -2.25 8.61
CA GLU A 489 10.63 -1.84 8.25
C GLU A 489 9.71 -1.87 9.48
N THR A 490 9.03 -0.77 9.76
CA THR A 490 8.28 -0.57 11.01
C THR A 490 7.00 0.21 10.74
N ALA A 491 6.18 0.46 11.74
CA ALA A 491 4.89 1.15 11.61
C ALA A 491 3.84 0.37 10.80
N SER A 492 3.72 0.56 9.49
CA SER A 492 2.59 0.05 8.68
C SER A 492 1.21 0.37 9.30
N THR A 493 1.11 1.54 9.94
CA THR A 493 -0.18 2.17 10.24
C THR A 493 -0.77 2.71 8.95
N VAL A 494 -2.10 2.82 8.87
CA VAL A 494 -2.79 3.26 7.65
C VAL A 494 -3.68 4.46 7.94
N GLN A 495 -3.65 5.46 7.06
CA GLN A 495 -4.32 6.73 7.29
C GLN A 495 -4.64 7.47 5.98
N SER A 496 -5.74 8.21 5.97
CA SER A 496 -6.15 9.11 4.88
C SER A 496 -6.16 10.56 5.36
N ARG A 497 -5.68 11.48 4.53
CA ARG A 497 -5.59 12.90 4.90
C ARG A 497 -6.98 13.50 5.18
N GLY A 498 -7.16 14.09 6.37
CA GLY A 498 -8.38 14.79 6.75
C GLY A 498 -9.61 13.90 6.92
N ILE A 499 -9.41 12.58 7.08
CA ILE A 499 -10.47 11.63 7.40
C ILE A 499 -10.40 11.27 8.88
N TYR A 500 -11.51 11.43 9.58
CA TYR A 500 -11.62 11.22 11.02
C TYR A 500 -12.82 10.30 11.28
N HIS A 501 -12.55 9.12 11.85
CA HIS A 501 -13.61 8.20 12.27
C HIS A 501 -13.58 8.07 13.79
N PHE A 502 -14.61 8.63 14.43
CA PHE A 502 -14.69 8.72 15.89
C PHE A 502 -15.32 7.46 16.52
N PRO A 503 -15.06 7.19 17.80
CA PRO A 503 -14.08 7.87 18.65
C PRO A 503 -12.65 7.36 18.38
N LYS A 504 -11.65 8.15 18.76
CA LYS A 504 -10.23 7.76 18.70
C LYS A 504 -9.97 6.45 19.46
N SER A 505 -10.66 6.24 20.58
CA SER A 505 -10.50 5.04 21.41
C SER A 505 -10.91 3.75 20.71
N ASN A 506 -11.60 3.84 19.56
CA ASN A 506 -12.05 2.69 18.81
C ASN A 506 -11.12 2.41 17.63
N ARG A 507 -10.54 1.22 17.60
CA ARG A 507 -9.67 0.75 16.51
C ARG A 507 -10.48 -0.05 15.50
N LEU A 508 -10.52 0.42 14.25
CA LEU A 508 -11.11 -0.31 13.12
C LEU A 508 -10.18 -0.18 11.91
N LEU A 509 -9.90 -1.30 11.24
CA LEU A 509 -9.01 -1.30 10.08
C LEU A 509 -9.69 -0.79 8.79
N THR A 510 -10.99 -1.07 8.61
CA THR A 510 -11.70 -0.73 7.38
C THR A 510 -13.07 -0.10 7.62
N TYR A 511 -13.43 0.86 6.77
CA TYR A 511 -14.69 1.59 6.74
C TYR A 511 -15.36 1.45 5.36
N GLU A 512 -16.66 1.75 5.28
CA GLU A 512 -17.44 1.62 4.03
C GLU A 512 -17.03 2.63 2.95
N ASP A 513 -16.42 3.75 3.35
CA ASP A 513 -15.90 4.77 2.41
C ASP A 513 -14.52 4.46 1.84
N ARG A 514 -13.95 3.31 2.22
CA ARG A 514 -12.62 2.87 1.83
C ARG A 514 -11.52 3.87 2.18
N GLN A 515 -11.68 4.59 3.28
CA GLN A 515 -10.65 5.46 3.85
C GLN A 515 -10.13 4.89 5.16
N CYS A 516 -9.00 5.43 5.63
CA CYS A 516 -8.44 5.12 6.95
C CYS A 516 -8.41 6.39 7.79
N SER A 517 -8.81 6.30 9.06
CA SER A 517 -8.81 7.44 9.96
C SER A 517 -7.39 7.87 10.33
N VAL A 518 -7.16 9.18 10.40
CA VAL A 518 -5.87 9.77 10.81
C VAL A 518 -5.76 10.01 12.32
N LEU A 519 -6.75 9.57 13.11
CA LEU A 519 -6.76 9.67 14.58
C LEU A 519 -5.83 8.65 15.28
N ASP A 520 -4.90 8.02 14.55
CA ASP A 520 -4.01 6.96 15.07
C ASP A 520 -4.78 5.71 15.56
N ASN A 521 -5.93 5.42 14.92
CA ASN A 521 -6.83 4.30 15.28
C ASN A 521 -7.07 3.30 14.14
N CYS A 522 -6.31 3.39 13.04
CA CYS A 522 -6.28 2.39 11.97
C CYS A 522 -4.87 1.78 11.87
N SER A 523 -4.74 0.49 12.17
CA SER A 523 -3.47 -0.21 12.07
C SER A 523 -3.63 -1.60 11.50
N THR A 524 -2.69 -2.00 10.64
CA THR A 524 -2.65 -3.34 10.05
C THR A 524 -2.50 -4.42 11.12
N ASN A 525 -2.71 -5.67 10.72
CA ASN A 525 -2.66 -6.81 11.64
C ASN A 525 -1.23 -7.19 12.05
N TRP A 526 -0.23 -6.81 11.26
CA TRP A 526 1.19 -7.09 11.50
C TRP A 526 1.99 -5.88 11.99
N GLY A 527 1.55 -4.67 11.64
CA GLY A 527 2.24 -3.43 11.98
C GLY A 527 2.16 -3.03 13.45
N ALA A 528 2.68 -1.84 13.73
CA ALA A 528 2.62 -1.22 15.04
C ALA A 528 1.18 -0.95 15.47
N LYS A 529 0.94 -1.01 16.79
CA LYS A 529 -0.38 -0.70 17.36
C LYS A 529 -0.81 0.75 17.14
N SER A 530 0.16 1.67 17.08
CA SER A 530 -0.05 3.11 16.88
C SER A 530 1.26 3.78 16.45
N VAL A 531 1.18 5.03 16.01
CA VAL A 531 2.34 5.86 15.66
C VAL A 531 3.27 6.06 16.86
N GLN A 532 2.68 6.35 18.01
CA GLN A 532 3.42 6.55 19.26
C GLN A 532 4.17 5.28 19.68
N LYS A 533 3.58 4.10 19.43
CA LYS A 533 4.19 2.83 19.83
C LYS A 533 5.50 2.56 19.08
N PHE A 534 5.52 2.71 17.74
CA PHE A 534 6.76 2.47 16.99
C PHE A 534 7.87 3.48 17.34
N ILE A 535 7.50 4.71 17.73
CA ILE A 535 8.46 5.71 18.21
C ILE A 535 9.10 5.21 19.50
N THR A 536 8.30 4.87 20.51
CA THR A 536 8.79 4.42 21.83
C THR A 536 9.61 3.12 21.72
N ASP A 537 9.21 2.20 20.85
CA ASP A 537 9.91 0.92 20.69
C ASP A 537 11.37 1.07 20.26
N HIS A 538 11.71 2.15 19.56
CA HIS A 538 13.06 2.39 19.07
C HIS A 538 13.80 3.46 19.86
N ARG A 539 13.08 4.49 20.34
CA ARG A 539 13.65 5.55 21.19
C ARG A 539 14.24 4.95 22.46
N ASP A 540 13.52 4.03 23.10
CA ASP A 540 13.83 3.55 24.44
C ASP A 540 14.86 2.39 24.47
N ARG A 541 15.33 1.95 23.30
CA ARG A 541 16.30 0.84 23.16
C ARG A 541 17.64 1.32 22.63
N ASP A 542 18.60 1.62 23.49
CA ASP A 542 19.95 2.09 23.12
C ASP A 542 20.68 1.18 22.12
N TYR A 543 20.52 -0.14 22.24
CA TYR A 543 21.17 -1.13 21.41
C TYR A 543 20.65 -1.15 19.96
N CYS A 544 19.43 -0.65 19.75
CA CYS A 544 18.82 -0.56 18.42
C CYS A 544 19.35 0.68 17.68
N ALA A 545 19.83 0.53 16.44
CA ALA A 545 20.35 1.68 15.68
C ALA A 545 19.27 2.71 15.28
N GLY A 546 18.01 2.29 15.25
CA GLY A 546 16.87 3.11 14.81
C GLY A 546 15.91 2.30 13.94
N GLN A 547 15.16 2.97 13.08
CA GLN A 547 14.11 2.37 12.26
C GLN A 547 13.96 3.01 10.88
N PHE A 548 13.28 2.30 9.98
CA PHE A 548 12.70 2.83 8.76
C PHE A 548 11.18 2.59 8.76
N ILE A 549 10.38 3.65 8.80
CA ILE A 549 8.92 3.54 8.85
C ILE A 549 8.33 3.19 7.48
N TRP A 550 7.32 2.32 7.45
CA TRP A 550 6.50 2.02 6.28
C TRP A 550 5.21 2.86 6.31
N THR A 551 5.09 3.94 5.56
CA THR A 551 6.12 4.61 4.72
C THR A 551 6.20 6.10 5.06
N GLY A 552 7.24 6.78 4.56
CA GLY A 552 7.29 8.24 4.68
C GLY A 552 6.23 8.93 3.79
N TRP A 553 6.14 8.49 2.54
CA TRP A 553 5.19 8.98 1.53
C TRP A 553 4.29 7.83 1.10
N ASP A 554 3.02 8.14 0.83
CA ASP A 554 2.19 7.23 0.07
C ASP A 554 2.81 7.05 -1.33
N TYR A 555 2.56 5.88 -1.90
CA TYR A 555 3.00 5.47 -3.22
C TYR A 555 1.81 4.85 -3.97
N ILE A 556 1.98 4.66 -5.28
CA ILE A 556 0.95 4.04 -6.12
C ILE A 556 1.03 2.50 -5.96
N GLY A 557 -0.11 1.82 -5.93
CA GLY A 557 -0.20 0.39 -5.64
C GLY A 557 -0.31 0.08 -4.15
N GLU A 558 -0.30 -1.23 -3.84
CA GLU A 558 -0.42 -1.78 -2.48
C GLU A 558 -1.43 -1.05 -1.56
N PRO A 559 -2.70 -0.91 -1.99
CA PRO A 559 -3.72 -0.08 -1.33
C PRO A 559 -4.30 -0.70 -0.05
N THR A 560 -3.49 -1.43 0.71
CA THR A 560 -3.88 -2.09 1.95
C THR A 560 -4.45 -1.06 2.92
N PRO A 561 -5.60 -1.33 3.58
CA PRO A 561 -6.29 -2.62 3.68
C PRO A 561 -7.33 -2.91 2.57
N TYR A 562 -7.41 -2.05 1.55
CA TYR A 562 -8.38 -2.14 0.46
C TYR A 562 -7.73 -2.66 -0.84
N PHE A 563 -8.50 -2.59 -1.93
CA PHE A 563 -8.09 -2.91 -3.30
C PHE A 563 -8.32 -1.71 -4.23
N SER A 564 -7.93 -0.51 -3.79
CA SER A 564 -7.99 0.74 -4.56
C SER A 564 -6.71 0.97 -5.38
N LYS A 565 -6.19 2.20 -5.54
CA LYS A 565 -5.02 2.47 -6.42
C LYS A 565 -3.74 2.96 -5.72
N ASN A 566 -3.82 3.60 -4.55
CA ASN A 566 -2.66 4.14 -3.82
C ASN A 566 -2.59 3.53 -2.41
N SER A 567 -1.39 3.49 -1.85
CA SER A 567 -1.18 3.07 -0.47
C SER A 567 -1.82 4.03 0.54
N PHE A 568 -2.02 3.57 1.78
CA PHE A 568 -2.47 4.40 2.91
C PHE A 568 -1.39 4.56 3.99
N PHE A 569 -0.20 4.02 3.77
CA PHE A 569 0.86 3.90 4.78
C PHE A 569 1.64 5.17 5.04
N GLY A 570 1.69 6.08 4.07
CA GLY A 570 2.48 7.29 4.12
C GLY A 570 1.99 8.24 5.19
N HIS A 571 2.91 8.92 5.88
CA HIS A 571 2.57 10.07 6.72
C HIS A 571 2.42 11.35 5.89
N ILE A 572 2.83 11.29 4.63
CA ILE A 572 2.64 12.30 3.60
C ILE A 572 1.89 11.63 2.45
N ASP A 573 0.85 12.25 1.89
CA ASP A 573 0.12 11.67 0.74
C ASP A 573 0.91 11.79 -0.58
N THR A 574 0.43 11.15 -1.66
CA THR A 574 1.12 11.17 -2.97
C THR A 574 1.27 12.58 -3.56
N ALA A 575 0.42 13.52 -3.14
CA ALA A 575 0.47 14.93 -3.52
C ALA A 575 1.44 15.77 -2.66
N GLY A 576 1.98 15.20 -1.58
CA GLY A 576 2.93 15.87 -0.69
C GLY A 576 2.32 16.71 0.40
N PHE A 577 1.05 16.46 0.71
CA PHE A 577 0.38 17.06 1.86
C PHE A 577 0.58 16.15 3.08
N LEU A 578 1.02 16.76 4.19
CA LEU A 578 1.19 16.04 5.46
C LEU A 578 -0.17 15.58 5.98
N LYS A 579 -0.21 14.35 6.51
CA LYS A 579 -1.32 13.83 7.31
C LYS A 579 -1.08 14.19 8.79
N ASP A 580 -2.13 14.19 9.62
CA ASP A 580 -1.98 14.60 11.03
C ASP A 580 -1.01 13.72 11.81
N THR A 581 -0.89 12.43 11.46
CA THR A 581 0.09 11.50 12.06
C THR A 581 1.54 11.93 11.85
N ALA A 582 1.85 12.72 10.81
CA ALA A 582 3.18 13.26 10.57
C ALA A 582 3.62 14.23 11.69
N TYR A 583 2.69 14.91 12.35
CA TYR A 583 2.98 15.82 13.46
C TYR A 583 3.26 15.07 14.75
N ILE A 584 2.73 13.85 14.92
CA ILE A 584 3.12 12.94 16.01
C ILE A 584 4.61 12.59 15.86
N ILE A 585 5.03 12.18 14.66
CA ILE A 585 6.44 11.89 14.36
C ILE A 585 7.32 13.12 14.57
N LYS A 586 6.90 14.27 14.02
CA LYS A 586 7.60 15.55 14.17
C LYS A 586 7.82 15.91 15.65
N SER A 587 6.83 15.65 16.51
CA SER A 587 6.91 15.94 17.94
C SER A 587 8.07 15.21 18.64
N ALA A 588 8.37 13.98 18.18
CA ALA A 588 9.41 13.14 18.75
C ALA A 588 10.77 13.30 18.07
N TRP A 589 10.80 13.55 16.75
CA TRP A 589 12.05 13.56 15.96
C TRP A 589 12.63 14.96 15.73
N VAL A 590 11.86 16.02 16.00
CA VAL A 590 12.28 17.40 15.82
C VAL A 590 12.37 18.11 17.17
N SER A 591 13.59 18.48 17.57
CA SER A 591 13.78 19.23 18.81
C SER A 591 13.03 20.57 18.79
N CYS A 592 12.43 20.93 19.93
CA CYS A 592 11.73 22.21 20.12
C CYS A 592 12.62 23.42 19.83
N SER A 593 13.92 23.34 20.11
CA SER A 593 14.88 24.41 19.81
C SER A 593 15.15 24.60 18.31
N ARG A 594 14.94 23.56 17.50
CA ARG A 594 15.16 23.63 16.04
C ARG A 594 13.94 24.18 15.33
N ASP A 595 12.76 23.67 15.66
CA ASP A 595 11.49 24.03 15.01
C ASP A 595 10.32 23.83 15.99
N PRO A 596 10.02 24.84 16.84
CA PRO A 596 8.93 24.76 17.79
C PRO A 596 7.57 24.83 17.07
N PHE A 597 6.67 23.90 17.37
CA PHE A 597 5.35 23.88 16.75
C PHE A 597 4.25 23.42 17.71
N VAL A 598 3.01 23.70 17.36
CA VAL A 598 1.81 23.06 17.90
C VAL A 598 0.87 22.80 16.71
N HIS A 599 0.11 21.70 16.74
CA HIS A 599 -0.80 21.30 15.66
C HIS A 599 -2.10 20.77 16.26
N ILE A 600 -3.24 21.29 15.82
CA ILE A 600 -4.59 20.84 16.20
C ILE A 600 -5.11 19.86 15.15
N SER A 601 -5.63 18.72 15.61
CA SER A 601 -6.40 17.78 14.79
C SER A 601 -7.68 17.41 15.56
N PRO A 602 -8.87 17.33 14.94
CA PRO A 602 -9.19 17.53 13.52
C PRO A 602 -9.48 19.01 13.14
N TYR A 603 -9.93 19.24 11.90
CA TYR A 603 -10.62 20.50 11.53
C TYR A 603 -11.91 20.70 12.34
N TRP A 604 -12.51 21.90 12.35
CA TRP A 604 -13.64 22.22 13.24
C TRP A 604 -15.00 22.46 12.56
N ASP A 605 -15.55 21.46 11.87
CA ASP A 605 -16.86 21.53 11.18
C ASP A 605 -17.65 20.20 11.23
N PHE A 606 -18.44 20.00 12.30
CA PHE A 606 -19.18 18.75 12.56
C PHE A 606 -20.68 18.98 12.84
N ASN A 607 -21.40 17.94 13.28
CA ASN A 607 -22.80 18.09 13.70
C ASN A 607 -22.90 18.79 15.06
N PRO A 608 -23.83 19.73 15.25
CA PRO A 608 -24.05 20.35 16.56
C PRO A 608 -24.25 19.31 17.67
N GLY A 609 -23.41 19.35 18.71
CA GLY A 609 -23.48 18.44 19.85
C GLY A 609 -22.81 17.08 19.66
N GLN A 610 -22.31 16.73 18.47
CA GLN A 610 -21.50 15.53 18.24
C GLN A 610 -20.22 15.59 19.08
N LEU A 611 -19.83 14.47 19.68
CA LEU A 611 -18.62 14.43 20.50
C LEU A 611 -17.38 14.31 19.61
N ILE A 612 -16.44 15.25 19.74
CA ILE A 612 -15.23 15.31 18.92
C ILE A 612 -14.00 15.10 19.80
N ASP A 613 -13.19 14.11 19.44
CA ASP A 613 -11.86 13.91 20.01
C ASP A 613 -10.87 14.88 19.34
N ILE A 614 -10.26 15.74 20.15
CA ILE A 614 -9.31 16.77 19.75
C ILE A 614 -7.93 16.36 20.25
N GLU A 615 -6.99 16.31 19.32
CA GLU A 615 -5.60 15.99 19.53
C GLU A 615 -4.76 17.24 19.30
N VAL A 616 -3.86 17.54 20.25
CA VAL A 616 -2.90 18.63 20.12
C VAL A 616 -1.49 18.06 20.19
N TYR A 617 -0.78 18.09 19.06
CA TYR A 617 0.60 17.60 18.95
C TYR A 617 1.59 18.76 19.04
N SER A 618 2.67 18.59 19.80
CA SER A 618 3.71 19.61 19.96
C SER A 618 5.01 19.01 20.45
N ASN A 619 6.15 19.55 20.03
CA ASN A 619 7.44 19.27 20.68
C ASN A 619 7.74 20.19 21.88
N ALA A 620 6.84 21.12 22.20
CA ALA A 620 6.96 22.01 23.34
C ALA A 620 6.58 21.28 24.65
N PRO A 621 7.21 21.64 25.79
CA PRO A 621 6.96 20.96 27.06
C PRO A 621 5.60 21.27 27.69
N HIS A 622 4.86 22.27 27.20
CA HIS A 622 3.56 22.64 27.74
C HIS A 622 2.64 23.20 26.67
N ILE A 623 1.40 22.72 26.63
CA ILE A 623 0.36 23.17 25.69
C ILE A 623 -0.92 23.57 26.42
N VAL A 624 -1.66 24.53 25.86
CA VAL A 624 -2.97 24.97 26.35
C VAL A 624 -3.95 25.04 25.19
N LEU A 625 -5.15 24.48 25.36
CA LEU A 625 -6.23 24.52 24.36
C LEU A 625 -7.35 25.46 24.82
N TYR A 626 -7.86 26.26 23.88
CA TYR A 626 -8.97 27.18 24.07
C TYR A 626 -10.07 26.93 23.03
N ILE A 627 -11.32 27.18 23.41
CA ILE A 627 -12.46 27.36 22.50
C ILE A 627 -13.08 28.72 22.73
N ASN A 628 -13.21 29.56 21.69
CA ASN A 628 -13.76 30.92 21.80
C ASN A 628 -13.15 31.71 22.98
N ASP A 629 -11.83 31.65 23.11
CA ASP A 629 -11.01 32.26 24.18
C ASP A 629 -11.23 31.70 25.60
N GLU A 630 -12.08 30.68 25.78
CA GLU A 630 -12.21 29.94 27.04
C GLU A 630 -11.22 28.77 27.09
N LYS A 631 -10.41 28.69 28.14
CA LYS A 631 -9.47 27.58 28.34
C LYS A 631 -10.23 26.28 28.61
N ILE A 632 -10.01 25.30 27.75
CA ILE A 632 -10.57 23.95 27.86
C ILE A 632 -9.68 23.05 28.74
N GLY A 633 -8.38 23.14 28.55
CA GLY A 633 -7.42 22.35 29.31
C GLY A 633 -5.98 22.63 28.90
N GLU A 634 -5.06 21.99 29.60
CA GLU A 634 -3.63 22.09 29.34
C GLU A 634 -2.95 20.75 29.65
N LYS A 635 -1.78 20.53 29.05
CA LYS A 635 -1.00 19.30 29.20
C LYS A 635 0.48 19.66 29.20
N ALA A 636 1.20 19.11 30.17
CA ALA A 636 2.66 19.06 30.13
C ALA A 636 3.08 17.83 29.31
N LEU A 637 4.11 17.99 28.48
CA LEU A 637 4.63 16.98 27.56
C LEU A 637 6.13 16.80 27.79
N ASP A 638 6.59 15.55 27.81
CA ASP A 638 8.00 15.19 27.81
C ASP A 638 8.27 14.15 26.73
N GLN A 639 8.51 14.61 25.50
CA GLN A 639 8.67 13.74 24.33
C GLN A 639 9.88 12.78 24.42
N LEU A 640 10.79 13.01 25.37
CA LEU A 640 11.95 12.13 25.58
C LEU A 640 11.61 10.90 26.44
N HIS A 641 10.58 10.97 27.27
CA HIS A 641 10.27 9.92 28.26
C HIS A 641 8.81 9.45 28.20
N ASP A 642 7.88 10.30 27.75
CA ASP A 642 6.46 9.97 27.70
C ASP A 642 6.19 8.92 26.61
N THR A 643 5.16 8.11 26.85
CA THR A 643 4.55 7.22 25.85
C THR A 643 3.33 7.84 25.18
N ASP A 644 2.85 8.96 25.73
CA ASP A 644 1.73 9.77 25.24
C ASP A 644 2.28 11.15 24.82
N PHE A 645 2.34 11.37 23.51
CA PHE A 645 2.99 12.53 22.89
C PHE A 645 2.03 13.71 22.65
N ALA A 646 0.77 13.62 23.11
CA ALA A 646 -0.30 14.54 22.73
C ALA A 646 -1.15 15.08 23.88
N GLY A 647 -1.82 16.20 23.63
CA GLY A 647 -2.95 16.66 24.44
C GLY A 647 -4.26 16.08 23.92
N HIS A 648 -4.92 15.24 24.72
CA HIS A 648 -6.22 14.66 24.40
C HIS A 648 -7.35 15.43 25.07
N PHE A 649 -8.32 15.89 24.26
CA PHE A 649 -9.53 16.54 24.74
C PHE A 649 -10.74 15.94 24.02
N SER A 650 -11.92 15.95 24.66
CA SER A 650 -13.15 15.49 24.02
C SER A 650 -14.28 16.44 24.40
N LEU A 651 -14.91 17.04 23.39
CA LEU A 651 -15.92 18.08 23.59
C LEU A 651 -17.06 17.96 22.57
N PRO A 652 -18.31 18.28 22.96
CA PRO A 652 -19.39 18.40 21.99
C PRO A 652 -19.13 19.57 21.04
N TYR A 653 -19.24 19.32 19.74
CA TYR A 653 -19.02 20.34 18.72
C TYR A 653 -20.00 21.50 18.87
N LYS A 654 -19.42 22.70 18.90
CA LYS A 654 -20.10 23.98 18.81
C LYS A 654 -19.28 24.87 17.88
N ALA A 655 -19.97 25.51 16.94
CA ALA A 655 -19.33 26.43 16.02
C ALA A 655 -18.51 27.51 16.76
N GLY A 656 -17.32 27.79 16.26
CA GLY A 656 -16.38 28.73 16.89
C GLY A 656 -14.94 28.44 16.51
N ARG A 657 -14.01 29.00 17.28
CA ARG A 657 -12.56 28.90 17.05
C ARG A 657 -11.87 28.08 18.13
N LEU A 658 -11.13 27.06 17.71
CA LEU A 658 -10.13 26.38 18.52
C LEU A 658 -8.78 27.08 18.37
N ARG A 659 -8.05 27.18 19.48
CA ARG A 659 -6.71 27.76 19.53
C ARG A 659 -5.84 26.97 20.49
N ALA A 660 -4.70 26.50 20.02
CA ALA A 660 -3.70 25.81 20.82
C ALA A 660 -2.46 26.70 20.94
N GLU A 661 -1.94 26.80 22.15
CA GLU A 661 -0.74 27.57 22.48
C GLU A 661 0.32 26.64 23.05
N ALA A 662 1.55 26.73 22.54
CA ALA A 662 2.70 25.97 23.02
C ALA A 662 3.71 26.89 23.72
N TYR A 663 4.21 26.43 24.87
CA TYR A 663 5.08 27.18 25.77
C TYR A 663 6.40 26.43 25.99
N ASP A 664 7.51 27.17 26.03
CA ASP A 664 8.81 26.60 26.42
C ASP A 664 8.90 26.35 27.94
N ALA A 665 10.01 25.74 28.37
CA ALA A 665 10.25 25.44 29.79
C ALA A 665 10.33 26.69 30.70
N SER A 666 10.47 27.90 30.13
CA SER A 666 10.44 29.17 30.86
C SER A 666 9.04 29.78 30.98
N GLY A 667 8.03 29.17 30.33
CA GLY A 667 6.67 29.68 30.26
C GLY A 667 6.46 30.73 29.17
N LYS A 668 7.36 30.84 28.19
CA LYS A 668 7.20 31.75 27.05
C LYS A 668 6.43 31.07 25.93
N LEU A 669 5.45 31.78 25.35
CA LEU A 669 4.74 31.33 24.15
C LEU A 669 5.69 31.26 22.95
N ILE A 670 5.77 30.09 22.32
CA ILE A 670 6.69 29.81 21.21
C ILE A 670 6.01 29.36 19.91
N ALA A 671 4.80 28.81 20.00
CA ALA A 671 3.99 28.47 18.83
C ALA A 671 2.49 28.57 19.13
N VAL A 672 1.69 28.85 18.10
CA VAL A 672 0.24 28.92 18.14
C VAL A 672 -0.31 28.25 16.90
N ASP A 673 -1.36 27.46 17.05
CA ASP A 673 -2.14 26.90 15.95
C ASP A 673 -3.63 27.10 16.19
N GLU A 674 -4.39 27.27 15.12
CA GLU A 674 -5.79 27.69 15.18
C GLU A 674 -6.59 27.06 14.04
N THR A 675 -7.80 26.62 14.38
CA THR A 675 -8.81 26.20 13.40
C THR A 675 -10.16 26.77 13.81
N GLU A 676 -10.98 27.12 12.82
CA GLU A 676 -12.31 27.70 13.04
C GLU A 676 -13.36 26.94 12.23
N SER A 677 -14.61 27.03 12.66
CA SER A 677 -15.75 26.58 11.85
C SER A 677 -15.86 27.40 10.58
N PHE A 678 -16.07 26.70 9.46
CA PHE A 678 -16.13 27.29 8.13
C PHE A 678 -17.46 26.97 7.42
N GLY A 679 -17.84 27.84 6.50
CA GLY A 679 -19.03 27.69 5.68
C GLY A 679 -18.81 26.82 4.43
N ASN A 680 -19.77 26.91 3.50
CA ASN A 680 -19.64 26.26 2.20
C ASN A 680 -18.58 26.96 1.33
N PRO A 681 -17.86 26.21 0.48
CA PRO A 681 -16.94 26.75 -0.51
C PRO A 681 -17.56 27.88 -1.34
N ALA A 682 -16.82 28.99 -1.46
CA ALA A 682 -17.22 30.17 -2.23
C ALA A 682 -16.12 30.68 -3.19
N ALA A 683 -14.84 30.39 -2.92
CA ALA A 683 -13.73 30.84 -3.75
C ALA A 683 -12.59 29.81 -3.82
N VAL A 684 -11.84 29.84 -4.92
CA VAL A 684 -10.60 29.06 -5.08
C VAL A 684 -9.41 29.83 -4.49
N ARG A 685 -8.46 29.13 -3.87
CA ARG A 685 -7.17 29.66 -3.43
C ARG A 685 -6.03 28.89 -4.08
N LEU A 686 -5.01 29.61 -4.54
CA LEU A 686 -3.80 29.06 -5.13
C LEU A 686 -2.59 29.46 -4.29
N THR A 687 -1.73 28.51 -3.97
CA THR A 687 -0.47 28.74 -3.24
C THR A 687 0.67 28.04 -3.98
N ALA A 688 1.61 28.82 -4.52
CA ALA A 688 2.83 28.28 -5.10
C ALA A 688 3.82 27.89 -4.00
N GLU A 689 4.51 26.77 -4.17
CA GLU A 689 5.58 26.37 -3.26
C GLU A 689 6.87 27.18 -3.48
N TYR A 690 7.13 27.61 -4.71
CA TYR A 690 8.31 28.41 -5.07
C TYR A 690 7.90 29.78 -5.65
N GLU A 691 8.69 30.83 -5.39
CA GLU A 691 8.43 32.16 -5.96
C GLU A 691 8.71 32.20 -7.48
N THR A 692 9.74 31.48 -7.92
CA THR A 692 10.17 31.40 -9.33
C THR A 692 10.70 30.00 -9.65
N ILE A 693 10.70 29.65 -10.94
CA ILE A 693 11.36 28.43 -11.45
C ILE A 693 12.37 28.78 -12.53
N LYS A 694 13.19 27.82 -12.95
CA LYS A 694 14.14 27.95 -14.05
C LYS A 694 13.52 27.56 -15.39
N ALA A 695 13.81 28.34 -16.43
CA ALA A 695 13.47 28.04 -17.82
C ALA A 695 14.46 27.01 -18.42
N ASP A 696 14.57 25.84 -17.81
CA ASP A 696 15.50 24.77 -18.18
C ASP A 696 14.79 23.51 -18.68
N GLY A 697 13.45 23.51 -18.79
CA GLY A 697 12.65 22.37 -19.24
C GLY A 697 12.49 21.23 -18.23
N GLU A 698 13.24 21.23 -17.11
CA GLU A 698 13.26 20.18 -16.09
C GLU A 698 12.68 20.65 -14.73
N ASP A 699 12.78 21.96 -14.42
CA ASP A 699 12.31 22.53 -13.16
C ASP A 699 10.77 22.52 -13.06
N LEU A 700 10.29 22.39 -11.82
CA LEU A 700 8.89 22.19 -11.51
C LEU A 700 8.40 23.20 -10.47
N GLN A 701 7.20 23.72 -10.72
CA GLN A 701 6.38 24.42 -9.73
C GLN A 701 5.29 23.48 -9.22
N PHE A 702 5.07 23.50 -7.92
CA PHE A 702 4.00 22.78 -7.24
C PHE A 702 3.01 23.81 -6.71
N ILE A 703 1.75 23.74 -7.14
CA ILE A 703 0.71 24.69 -6.74
C ILE A 703 -0.36 23.94 -5.96
N GLN A 704 -0.51 24.28 -4.68
CA GLN A 704 -1.66 23.86 -3.90
C GLN A 704 -2.89 24.65 -4.33
N ILE A 705 -3.94 23.92 -4.67
CA ILE A 705 -5.29 24.42 -4.94
C ILE A 705 -6.15 24.03 -3.73
N SER A 706 -6.81 25.01 -3.11
CA SER A 706 -7.80 24.78 -2.05
C SER A 706 -9.03 25.67 -2.20
N ALA A 707 -10.00 25.51 -1.31
CA ALA A 707 -11.23 26.28 -1.30
C ALA A 707 -11.36 27.14 -0.03
N LEU A 708 -11.88 28.35 -0.20
CA LEU A 708 -12.27 29.26 0.88
C LEU A 708 -13.78 29.39 0.93
N ASP A 709 -14.33 29.57 2.12
CA ASP A 709 -15.72 29.96 2.32
C ASP A 709 -15.94 31.46 2.00
N ALA A 710 -17.16 31.96 2.24
CA ALA A 710 -17.52 33.35 1.97
C ALA A 710 -16.83 34.35 2.92
N ASP A 711 -16.37 33.91 4.09
CA ASP A 711 -15.70 34.73 5.10
C ASP A 711 -14.16 34.66 4.96
N GLY A 712 -13.66 33.80 4.07
CA GLY A 712 -12.24 33.64 3.77
C GLY A 712 -11.54 32.53 4.55
N ASN A 713 -12.28 31.69 5.26
CA ASN A 713 -11.74 30.54 5.98
C ASN A 713 -11.48 29.36 5.02
N GLU A 714 -10.46 28.56 5.29
CA GLU A 714 -10.17 27.37 4.50
C GLU A 714 -11.21 26.28 4.78
N VAL A 715 -11.74 25.67 3.72
CA VAL A 715 -12.75 24.61 3.80
C VAL A 715 -12.05 23.25 3.74
N TYR A 716 -11.62 22.75 4.89
CA TYR A 716 -10.79 21.55 5.02
C TYR A 716 -11.44 20.24 4.55
N ASN A 717 -12.76 20.22 4.35
CA ASN A 717 -13.49 19.06 3.82
C ASN A 717 -14.08 19.33 2.41
N ALA A 718 -13.62 20.36 1.69
CA ALA A 718 -14.11 20.63 0.34
C ALA A 718 -13.71 19.51 -0.64
N ARG A 719 -14.63 19.21 -1.56
CA ARG A 719 -14.53 18.11 -2.55
C ARG A 719 -14.70 18.58 -4.00
N ASN A 720 -14.80 19.89 -4.21
CA ASN A 720 -15.13 20.51 -5.50
C ASN A 720 -14.21 20.03 -6.63
N ARG A 721 -14.77 19.82 -7.83
CA ARG A 721 -13.98 19.58 -9.04
C ARG A 721 -13.33 20.88 -9.50
N MET A 722 -12.02 20.84 -9.68
CA MET A 722 -11.19 21.97 -10.09
C MET A 722 -10.73 21.79 -11.53
N GLN A 723 -11.03 22.77 -12.37
CA GLN A 723 -10.52 22.87 -13.74
C GLN A 723 -9.30 23.78 -13.75
N VAL A 724 -8.17 23.27 -14.24
CA VAL A 724 -6.88 23.97 -14.31
C VAL A 724 -6.55 24.30 -15.76
N SER A 725 -6.02 25.49 -16.00
CA SER A 725 -5.43 25.88 -17.28
C SER A 725 -4.15 26.69 -17.09
N VAL A 726 -3.18 26.53 -17.99
CA VAL A 726 -1.86 27.15 -17.91
C VAL A 726 -1.59 27.97 -19.17
N SER A 727 -1.06 29.18 -19.01
CA SER A 727 -0.62 30.02 -20.12
C SER A 727 0.78 30.60 -19.87
N GLY A 728 1.46 31.02 -20.94
CA GLY A 728 2.86 31.39 -20.90
C GLY A 728 3.80 30.19 -21.11
N PRO A 729 5.09 30.30 -20.76
CA PRO A 729 6.10 29.26 -21.01
C PRO A 729 6.09 28.17 -19.93
N GLY A 730 4.91 27.61 -19.65
CA GLY A 730 4.70 26.55 -18.66
C GLY A 730 3.80 25.44 -19.20
N ARG A 731 3.93 24.23 -18.62
CA ARG A 731 3.19 23.04 -19.06
C ARG A 731 2.54 22.37 -17.84
N LEU A 732 1.24 22.10 -17.91
CA LEU A 732 0.60 21.23 -16.91
C LEU A 732 1.01 19.78 -17.19
N ILE A 733 1.63 19.13 -16.20
CA ILE A 733 2.14 17.76 -16.36
C ILE A 733 1.57 16.76 -15.36
N GLY A 734 0.77 17.20 -14.38
CA GLY A 734 0.02 16.29 -13.51
C GLY A 734 -0.87 17.00 -12.49
N LEU A 735 -1.94 16.31 -12.08
CA LEU A 735 -2.83 16.68 -10.97
C LEU A 735 -2.93 15.53 -9.96
N ASP A 736 -2.83 15.84 -8.67
CA ASP A 736 -2.95 14.84 -7.59
C ASP A 736 -3.63 15.41 -6.35
N ASN A 737 -4.50 14.64 -5.71
CA ASN A 737 -5.14 15.01 -4.45
C ASN A 737 -4.83 14.04 -3.30
N GLY A 738 -4.09 12.94 -3.55
CA GLY A 738 -3.77 11.94 -2.53
C GLY A 738 -4.90 10.97 -2.18
N ASP A 739 -6.07 11.05 -2.83
CA ASP A 739 -7.18 10.13 -2.58
C ASP A 739 -6.94 8.80 -3.33
N SER A 740 -6.76 7.72 -2.56
CA SER A 740 -6.61 6.36 -3.11
C SER A 740 -7.89 5.87 -3.80
N THR A 741 -9.06 6.45 -3.51
CA THR A 741 -10.35 6.08 -4.10
C THR A 741 -10.73 6.91 -5.32
N ASP A 742 -9.89 7.88 -5.70
CA ASP A 742 -10.14 8.76 -6.85
C ASP A 742 -9.43 8.26 -8.13
N TYR A 743 -10.22 7.74 -9.07
CA TYR A 743 -9.75 7.19 -10.34
C TYR A 743 -9.65 8.23 -11.46
N ASP A 744 -9.82 9.52 -11.17
CA ASP A 744 -9.44 10.57 -12.12
C ASP A 744 -7.97 10.39 -12.54
N GLN A 745 -7.72 10.64 -13.83
CA GLN A 745 -6.40 10.47 -14.43
C GLN A 745 -5.38 11.41 -13.79
N TYR A 746 -4.18 10.93 -13.45
CA TYR A 746 -3.10 11.84 -13.02
C TYR A 746 -2.74 12.85 -14.12
N LYS A 747 -2.86 12.42 -15.39
CA LYS A 747 -2.60 13.21 -16.59
C LYS A 747 -3.86 13.88 -17.17
N CYS A 748 -4.58 14.62 -16.33
CA CYS A 748 -5.74 15.43 -16.73
C CYS A 748 -5.60 16.89 -16.30
N ASN A 749 -6.52 17.74 -16.75
CA ASN A 749 -6.61 19.15 -16.35
C ASN A 749 -7.79 19.44 -15.42
N SER A 750 -8.50 18.41 -14.95
CA SER A 750 -9.69 18.54 -14.11
C SER A 750 -9.75 17.45 -13.06
N ARG A 751 -9.72 17.80 -11.77
CA ARG A 751 -9.70 16.82 -10.67
C ARG A 751 -10.43 17.34 -9.42
N LYS A 752 -11.02 16.46 -8.62
CA LYS A 752 -11.64 16.82 -7.33
C LYS A 752 -10.60 17.22 -6.28
N LEU A 753 -10.96 18.16 -5.42
CA LEU A 753 -10.31 18.31 -4.12
C LEU A 753 -10.54 17.04 -3.29
N PHE A 754 -9.53 16.63 -2.51
CA PHE A 754 -9.69 15.64 -1.44
C PHE A 754 -9.33 16.32 -0.13
N SER A 755 -10.24 16.29 0.85
CA SER A 755 -10.08 16.98 2.13
C SER A 755 -9.53 18.41 1.94
N GLY A 756 -10.20 19.17 1.07
CA GLY A 756 -9.91 20.58 0.81
C GLY A 756 -8.73 20.89 -0.12
N LYS A 757 -7.95 19.91 -0.56
CA LYS A 757 -6.68 20.15 -1.29
C LYS A 757 -6.55 19.35 -2.59
N LEU A 758 -5.87 19.95 -3.55
CA LEU A 758 -5.40 19.38 -4.82
C LEU A 758 -4.03 20.00 -5.14
N LEU A 759 -3.13 19.22 -5.74
CA LEU A 759 -1.85 19.66 -6.27
C LEU A 759 -1.94 19.76 -7.79
N ALA A 760 -1.43 20.88 -8.34
CA ALA A 760 -1.07 20.99 -9.74
C ALA A 760 0.46 21.08 -9.92
N ILE A 761 1.00 20.28 -10.84
CA ILE A 761 2.43 20.25 -11.16
C ILE A 761 2.66 20.92 -12.52
N ILE A 762 3.39 22.04 -12.50
CA ILE A 762 3.70 22.84 -13.68
C ILE A 762 5.19 22.70 -14.00
N ALA A 763 5.51 22.16 -15.18
CA ALA A 763 6.89 22.12 -15.66
C ALA A 763 7.23 23.38 -16.47
N SER A 764 8.48 23.81 -16.38
CA SER A 764 9.02 24.85 -17.25
C SER A 764 9.13 24.37 -18.70
N THR A 765 9.21 25.33 -19.62
CA THR A 765 9.85 25.15 -20.93
C THR A 765 11.28 25.69 -20.88
N ASN A 766 11.96 25.77 -22.01
CA ASN A 766 13.24 26.46 -22.15
C ASN A 766 13.10 27.97 -22.44
N GLU A 767 11.88 28.49 -22.51
CA GLU A 767 11.62 29.91 -22.76
C GLU A 767 11.39 30.62 -21.41
N PRO A 768 12.14 31.68 -21.09
CA PRO A 768 11.86 32.47 -19.89
C PRO A 768 10.62 33.33 -20.08
N GLY A 769 9.93 33.64 -18.99
CA GLY A 769 8.76 34.51 -18.99
C GLY A 769 7.78 34.19 -17.86
N THR A 770 6.69 34.94 -17.82
CA THR A 770 5.66 34.77 -16.79
C THR A 770 4.71 33.63 -17.15
N ILE A 771 4.59 32.65 -16.26
CA ILE A 771 3.62 31.56 -16.33
C ILE A 771 2.40 31.98 -15.53
N THR A 772 1.19 31.75 -16.08
CA THR A 772 -0.07 32.04 -15.39
C THR A 772 -0.92 30.78 -15.32
N VAL A 773 -1.36 30.43 -14.12
CA VAL A 773 -2.24 29.30 -13.84
C VAL A 773 -3.60 29.82 -13.43
N ASN A 774 -4.64 29.43 -14.17
CA ASN A 774 -6.02 29.78 -13.87
C ASN A 774 -6.78 28.55 -13.42
N VAL A 775 -7.54 28.68 -12.34
CA VAL A 775 -8.33 27.58 -11.78
C VAL A 775 -9.77 28.03 -11.56
N SER A 776 -10.71 27.24 -12.08
CA SER A 776 -12.16 27.47 -11.96
C SER A 776 -12.88 26.23 -11.44
N SER A 777 -14.01 26.43 -10.79
CA SER A 777 -14.89 25.36 -10.30
C SER A 777 -16.33 25.86 -10.27
N ALA A 778 -17.29 24.97 -10.50
CA ALA A 778 -18.71 25.33 -10.49
C ALA A 778 -19.14 25.91 -9.14
N GLY A 779 -19.80 27.07 -9.17
CA GLY A 779 -20.26 27.77 -7.98
C GLY A 779 -19.18 28.54 -7.20
N LEU A 780 -17.89 28.45 -7.58
CA LEU A 780 -16.80 29.15 -6.89
C LEU A 780 -16.26 30.35 -7.69
N LYS A 781 -15.84 31.40 -6.99
CA LYS A 781 -15.01 32.45 -7.58
C LYS A 781 -13.66 31.87 -8.00
N SER A 782 -13.36 31.93 -9.30
CA SER A 782 -12.09 31.46 -9.88
C SER A 782 -10.88 32.24 -9.36
N ALA A 783 -9.71 31.61 -9.42
CA ALA A 783 -8.44 32.20 -9.02
C ALA A 783 -7.39 32.11 -10.14
N SER A 784 -6.43 33.02 -10.11
CA SER A 784 -5.30 33.06 -11.03
C SER A 784 -4.03 33.35 -10.23
N LEU A 785 -2.95 32.66 -10.58
CA LEU A 785 -1.62 32.82 -9.97
C LEU A 785 -0.59 32.95 -11.08
N SER A 786 0.28 33.96 -10.98
CA SER A 786 1.39 34.16 -11.91
C SER A 786 2.72 34.10 -11.17
N PHE A 787 3.71 33.48 -11.79
CA PHE A 787 5.09 33.40 -11.31
C PHE A 787 6.05 33.37 -12.50
N ASP A 788 7.31 33.72 -12.27
CA ASP A 788 8.28 33.86 -13.35
C ASP A 788 9.14 32.60 -13.51
N SER A 789 9.32 32.22 -14.78
CA SER A 789 10.32 31.28 -15.25
C SER A 789 11.56 32.07 -15.68
N LEU A 790 12.64 31.96 -14.91
CA LEU A 790 13.84 32.77 -15.09
C LEU A 790 14.80 32.14 -16.10
N PRO A 791 15.55 32.96 -16.87
CA PRO A 791 16.59 32.44 -17.77
C PRO A 791 17.57 31.53 -17.02
N SER A 792 17.83 30.35 -17.58
CA SER A 792 18.78 29.37 -17.03
C SER A 792 19.63 28.79 -18.15
N GLU A 793 20.77 28.21 -17.79
CA GLU A 793 21.52 27.36 -18.71
C GLU A 793 20.68 26.13 -19.05
N ILE A 794 20.57 25.82 -20.34
CA ILE A 794 19.81 24.67 -20.83
C ILE A 794 20.78 23.51 -20.96
N ARG A 795 20.52 22.45 -20.19
CA ARG A 795 21.25 21.18 -20.31
C ARG A 795 20.97 20.58 -21.69
N GLU A 796 22.00 20.35 -22.49
CA GLU A 796 21.83 19.76 -23.82
C GLU A 796 21.22 18.36 -23.71
N GLY A 797 20.21 18.06 -24.53
CA GLY A 797 19.61 16.73 -24.62
C GLY A 797 18.41 16.47 -23.72
N ILE A 798 17.92 17.46 -22.97
CA ILE A 798 16.67 17.39 -22.19
C ILE A 798 15.43 17.25 -23.09
N SER A 799 14.34 16.72 -22.55
CA SER A 799 13.04 16.66 -23.23
C SER A 799 11.95 17.41 -22.46
N TYR A 800 11.10 18.14 -23.19
CA TYR A 800 9.99 18.93 -22.61
C TYR A 800 8.82 19.11 -23.60
N ASP A 801 8.61 18.15 -24.50
CA ASP A 801 7.57 18.14 -25.53
C ASP A 801 6.16 17.87 -24.95
N TYR A 802 6.05 17.14 -23.82
CA TYR A 802 4.76 16.71 -23.26
C TYR A 802 3.97 17.86 -22.63
N ASN A 803 2.67 17.98 -22.91
CA ASN A 803 1.78 18.91 -22.21
C ASN A 803 0.37 18.33 -22.21
N ILE A 804 -0.25 18.18 -21.02
CA ILE A 804 -1.61 17.63 -20.86
C ILE A 804 -2.63 18.42 -21.69
N GLU A 805 -2.51 19.74 -21.80
CA GLU A 805 -3.46 20.55 -22.57
C GLU A 805 -3.39 20.29 -24.09
N LYS A 806 -2.38 19.52 -24.55
CA LYS A 806 -2.20 19.10 -25.94
C LYS A 806 -2.53 17.62 -26.18
N THR A 807 -3.02 16.89 -25.16
CA THR A 807 -3.35 15.45 -25.27
C THR A 807 -4.86 15.20 -25.21
N ASP A 808 -5.31 14.10 -25.82
CA ASP A 808 -6.73 13.69 -25.80
C ASP A 808 -7.24 13.38 -24.38
N THR A 809 -6.33 13.16 -23.42
CA THR A 809 -6.67 12.95 -22.00
C THR A 809 -7.26 14.19 -21.33
N ALA A 810 -7.06 15.39 -21.89
CA ALA A 810 -7.70 16.62 -21.43
C ALA A 810 -9.24 16.59 -21.56
N ALA A 811 -9.79 15.71 -22.41
CA ALA A 811 -11.22 15.62 -22.72
C ALA A 811 -12.01 14.62 -21.84
N LEU A 812 -11.36 13.92 -20.90
CA LEU A 812 -11.97 12.82 -20.13
C LEU A 812 -12.70 13.23 -18.84
N ALA A 813 -12.86 14.52 -18.55
CA ALA A 813 -13.65 14.96 -17.40
C ALA A 813 -15.15 14.68 -17.63
N SER A 814 -15.72 13.75 -16.88
CA SER A 814 -17.10 13.28 -17.08
C SER A 814 -18.17 14.32 -16.72
N CYS A 815 -17.86 15.30 -15.86
CA CYS A 815 -18.79 16.38 -15.49
C CYS A 815 -18.06 17.61 -14.90
N PRO A 816 -17.63 18.61 -15.70
CA PRO A 816 -16.89 19.77 -15.19
C PRO A 816 -17.74 20.70 -14.29
N ASP A 817 -19.07 20.60 -14.38
CA ASP A 817 -20.02 21.47 -13.67
C ASP A 817 -20.61 20.85 -12.39
N GLU A 818 -20.02 19.76 -11.87
CA GLU A 818 -20.52 19.12 -10.65
C GLU A 818 -20.25 19.95 -9.38
N ILE A 819 -21.22 19.94 -8.46
CA ILE A 819 -21.09 20.47 -7.10
C ILE A 819 -21.33 19.30 -6.13
N PRO A 820 -20.27 18.72 -5.54
CA PRO A 820 -20.41 17.57 -4.64
C PRO A 820 -21.08 17.96 -3.32
N VAL A 821 -21.76 16.99 -2.70
CA VAL A 821 -22.15 17.08 -1.29
C VAL A 821 -20.87 17.07 -0.46
N ARG A 822 -20.62 18.18 0.23
CA ARG A 822 -19.46 18.36 1.10
C ARG A 822 -19.70 17.76 2.47
N LYS A 823 -20.90 18.02 3.01
CA LYS A 823 -21.32 17.68 4.37
C LYS A 823 -22.81 17.37 4.40
N LEU A 824 -23.22 16.51 5.33
CA LEU A 824 -24.61 16.33 5.72
C LEU A 824 -24.78 16.80 7.16
N THR A 825 -25.48 17.90 7.40
CA THR A 825 -25.76 18.35 8.78
C THR A 825 -26.95 17.57 9.32
N MET A 826 -26.78 16.92 10.47
CA MET A 826 -27.80 16.11 11.13
C MET A 826 -28.33 16.80 12.39
N THR A 827 -29.64 16.73 12.61
CA THR A 827 -30.28 17.17 13.86
C THR A 827 -31.32 16.15 14.31
N ALA A 828 -31.09 15.57 15.49
CA ALA A 828 -31.96 14.56 16.08
C ALA A 828 -32.87 15.14 17.17
N SER A 829 -34.12 14.65 17.25
CA SER A 829 -35.05 14.99 18.33
C SER A 829 -34.61 14.44 19.70
N SER A 830 -33.91 13.30 19.69
CA SER A 830 -33.21 12.72 20.84
C SER A 830 -32.09 11.81 20.31
N VAL A 831 -30.98 11.72 21.03
CA VAL A 831 -29.90 10.74 20.79
C VAL A 831 -29.91 9.60 21.83
N LYS A 832 -30.80 9.68 22.82
CA LYS A 832 -31.00 8.64 23.84
C LYS A 832 -32.41 8.08 23.69
N LEU A 833 -32.53 6.79 23.41
CA LEU A 833 -33.79 6.10 23.24
C LEU A 833 -34.08 5.22 24.47
N THR A 834 -35.24 5.43 25.06
CA THR A 834 -35.77 4.68 26.21
C THR A 834 -37.23 4.32 25.93
N PRO A 835 -37.89 3.49 26.75
CA PRO A 835 -39.32 3.22 26.58
C PRO A 835 -40.20 4.49 26.57
N ASP A 836 -39.77 5.57 27.24
CA ASP A 836 -40.44 6.87 27.21
C ASP A 836 -40.20 7.65 25.90
N VAL A 837 -39.05 7.43 25.25
CA VAL A 837 -38.66 8.03 23.97
C VAL A 837 -38.18 6.94 23.02
N PRO A 838 -39.08 6.06 22.53
CA PRO A 838 -38.69 4.86 21.78
C PRO A 838 -38.29 5.15 20.33
N LYS A 839 -38.48 6.40 19.88
CA LYS A 839 -38.21 6.85 18.51
C LYS A 839 -37.54 8.22 18.53
N ALA A 840 -36.60 8.42 17.62
CA ALA A 840 -36.03 9.72 17.31
C ALA A 840 -36.23 10.07 15.83
N GLU A 841 -36.63 11.31 15.56
CA GLU A 841 -36.61 11.88 14.22
C GLU A 841 -35.27 12.58 14.01
N VAL A 842 -34.60 12.25 12.90
CA VAL A 842 -33.34 12.85 12.48
C VAL A 842 -33.54 13.53 11.14
N ASN A 843 -33.32 14.85 11.11
CA ASN A 843 -33.37 15.64 9.89
C ASN A 843 -31.95 15.82 9.36
N LEU A 844 -31.80 15.64 8.05
CA LEU A 844 -30.56 15.83 7.32
C LEU A 844 -30.66 17.08 6.43
N GLN A 845 -29.55 17.80 6.30
CA GLN A 845 -29.41 18.91 5.37
C GLN A 845 -28.17 18.72 4.50
N ILE A 846 -28.37 18.76 3.18
CA ILE A 846 -27.28 18.72 2.20
C ILE A 846 -26.56 20.06 2.19
N GLU A 847 -25.23 20.01 2.29
CA GLU A 847 -24.37 21.18 2.17
C GLU A 847 -23.31 20.98 1.06
N PRO A 848 -23.22 21.91 0.08
CA PRO A 848 -24.09 23.08 -0.10
C PRO A 848 -25.49 22.71 -0.62
N PHE A 849 -26.49 23.57 -0.41
CA PHE A 849 -27.88 23.30 -0.80
C PHE A 849 -28.10 23.10 -2.30
N ASN A 850 -27.15 23.59 -3.12
CA ASN A 850 -27.15 23.48 -4.57
C ASN A 850 -26.22 22.36 -5.07
N ALA A 851 -25.85 21.40 -4.20
CA ALA A 851 -25.14 20.21 -4.63
C ALA A 851 -25.90 19.48 -5.76
N THR A 852 -25.15 18.99 -6.74
CA THR A 852 -25.68 18.26 -7.89
C THR A 852 -26.16 16.86 -7.49
N TYR A 853 -25.60 16.32 -6.42
CA TYR A 853 -25.85 14.96 -5.90
C TYR A 853 -26.89 14.97 -4.77
N SER A 854 -27.75 13.95 -4.75
CA SER A 854 -28.83 13.77 -3.77
C SER A 854 -29.00 12.31 -3.32
N ASP A 855 -28.03 11.47 -3.63
CA ASP A 855 -27.94 10.04 -3.32
C ASP A 855 -27.56 9.82 -1.86
N ILE A 856 -28.44 10.26 -0.96
CA ILE A 856 -28.21 10.18 0.48
C ILE A 856 -28.73 8.86 1.04
N SER A 857 -27.90 8.18 1.83
CA SER A 857 -28.31 7.01 2.61
C SER A 857 -27.87 7.15 4.07
N VAL A 858 -28.54 6.42 4.97
CA VAL A 858 -28.27 6.43 6.41
C VAL A 858 -28.25 5.01 6.96
N LYS A 859 -27.30 4.71 7.84
CA LYS A 859 -27.17 3.42 8.52
C LYS A 859 -26.86 3.61 10.00
N ALA A 860 -27.31 2.68 10.84
CA ALA A 860 -26.88 2.60 12.23
C ALA A 860 -25.67 1.66 12.29
N MET A 861 -24.48 2.18 12.57
CA MET A 861 -23.24 1.43 12.64
C MET A 861 -22.77 1.29 14.09
N THR A 862 -22.45 0.08 14.51
CA THR A 862 -21.76 -0.16 15.78
C THR A 862 -20.32 0.34 15.71
N LEU A 863 -19.65 0.50 16.87
CA LEU A 863 -18.22 0.84 16.91
C LEU A 863 -17.34 -0.24 16.26
N ASN A 864 -17.81 -1.49 16.19
CA ASN A 864 -17.10 -2.58 15.53
C ASN A 864 -17.24 -2.55 13.98
N GLY A 865 -17.88 -1.53 13.41
CA GLY A 865 -18.00 -1.36 11.96
C GLY A 865 -19.06 -2.22 11.28
N ILE A 866 -19.99 -2.80 12.05
CA ILE A 866 -21.14 -3.56 11.52
C ILE A 866 -22.46 -2.84 11.79
N GLU A 867 -23.49 -3.12 10.98
CA GLU A 867 -24.83 -2.55 11.19
C GLU A 867 -25.42 -2.99 12.53
N SER A 868 -26.01 -2.06 13.28
CA SER A 868 -26.57 -2.28 14.60
C SER A 868 -27.96 -2.90 14.52
N ASN A 869 -28.18 -3.96 15.28
CA ASN A 869 -29.50 -4.57 15.48
C ASN A 869 -30.33 -3.86 16.58
N ALA A 870 -29.76 -2.89 17.28
CA ALA A 870 -30.43 -2.13 18.35
C ALA A 870 -31.59 -1.27 17.84
N VAL A 871 -31.63 -0.97 16.54
CA VAL A 871 -32.62 -0.06 15.95
C VAL A 871 -33.10 -0.50 14.57
N LYS A 872 -34.29 -0.01 14.20
CA LYS A 872 -34.78 0.01 12.81
C LYS A 872 -34.83 1.45 12.32
N ILE A 873 -34.36 1.67 11.09
CA ILE A 873 -34.38 2.99 10.44
C ILE A 873 -35.39 2.97 9.30
N SER A 874 -36.31 3.93 9.30
CA SER A 874 -37.07 4.29 8.09
C SER A 874 -36.60 5.65 7.59
N TYR A 875 -36.28 5.77 6.31
CA TYR A 875 -35.75 6.99 5.70
C TYR A 875 -36.61 7.46 4.52
N ASP A 876 -36.95 8.74 4.49
CA ASP A 876 -37.69 9.41 3.40
C ASP A 876 -37.21 10.86 3.25
N ASN A 877 -36.75 11.24 2.04
CA ASN A 877 -36.43 12.62 1.64
C ASN A 877 -35.70 13.47 2.71
N LEU A 878 -34.50 13.03 3.13
CA LEU A 878 -33.66 13.67 4.16
C LEU A 878 -34.21 13.63 5.60
N LYS A 879 -35.22 12.80 5.87
CA LYS A 879 -35.70 12.53 7.22
C LYS A 879 -35.56 11.04 7.54
N ALA A 880 -34.83 10.72 8.60
CA ALA A 880 -34.74 9.38 9.16
C ALA A 880 -35.56 9.28 10.45
N VAL A 881 -36.23 8.16 10.66
CA VAL A 881 -36.85 7.82 11.95
C VAL A 881 -36.16 6.58 12.49
N VAL A 882 -35.47 6.76 13.60
CA VAL A 882 -34.75 5.70 14.31
C VAL A 882 -35.66 5.15 15.40
N THR A 883 -35.98 3.86 15.34
CA THR A 883 -36.86 3.17 16.30
C THR A 883 -36.07 2.14 17.09
N ALA A 884 -36.09 2.23 18.43
CA ALA A 884 -35.46 1.28 19.33
C ALA A 884 -36.06 -0.13 19.19
N VAL A 885 -35.18 -1.14 19.24
CA VAL A 885 -35.51 -2.57 19.17
C VAL A 885 -34.89 -3.32 20.35
N SER A 886 -33.62 -3.08 20.64
CA SER A 886 -32.86 -3.71 21.73
C SER A 886 -31.81 -2.75 22.28
N ASP A 887 -31.27 -3.07 23.45
CA ASP A 887 -30.22 -2.27 24.10
C ASP A 887 -28.93 -2.26 23.27
N GLY A 888 -28.26 -1.12 23.21
CA GLY A 888 -27.00 -0.99 22.49
C GLY A 888 -26.61 0.45 22.15
N GLU A 889 -25.34 0.62 21.76
CA GLU A 889 -24.79 1.90 21.30
C GLU A 889 -24.43 1.80 19.81
N PHE A 890 -24.67 2.88 19.07
CA PHE A 890 -24.37 2.96 17.64
C PHE A 890 -24.17 4.41 17.20
N ARG A 891 -23.53 4.60 16.05
CA ARG A 891 -23.47 5.86 15.33
C ARG A 891 -24.46 5.81 14.17
N LEU A 892 -25.32 6.81 14.04
CA LEU A 892 -26.10 7.00 12.83
C LEU A 892 -25.21 7.69 11.80
N VAL A 893 -24.77 6.95 10.78
CA VAL A 893 -23.84 7.40 9.75
C VAL A 893 -24.62 7.78 8.49
N ALA A 894 -24.29 8.92 7.90
CA ALA A 894 -24.90 9.41 6.67
C ALA A 894 -23.89 9.50 5.53
N TYR A 895 -24.31 9.03 4.35
CA TYR A 895 -23.46 8.84 3.19
C TYR A 895 -23.96 9.60 1.98
N ALA A 896 -23.06 9.93 1.07
CA ALA A 896 -23.35 10.24 -0.34
C ALA A 896 -22.24 9.64 -1.21
N ASN A 897 -22.52 9.24 -2.44
CA ASN A 897 -21.48 8.67 -3.31
C ASN A 897 -20.74 9.76 -4.09
N ASN A 898 -21.34 10.94 -4.32
CA ASN A 898 -20.72 12.05 -5.08
C ASN A 898 -20.15 11.59 -6.44
N GLY A 899 -20.84 10.67 -7.11
CA GLY A 899 -20.43 10.12 -8.40
C GLY A 899 -19.34 9.04 -8.33
N LYS A 900 -18.91 8.62 -7.13
CA LYS A 900 -18.02 7.47 -6.94
C LYS A 900 -18.81 6.15 -6.93
N GLU A 901 -18.10 5.04 -7.13
CA GLU A 901 -18.68 3.69 -7.01
C GLU A 901 -18.99 3.32 -5.55
N HIS A 902 -18.18 3.81 -4.62
CA HIS A 902 -18.31 3.56 -3.18
C HIS A 902 -18.83 4.80 -2.46
N PRO A 903 -19.62 4.62 -1.38
CA PRO A 903 -20.15 5.74 -0.63
C PRO A 903 -19.03 6.52 0.06
N GLU A 904 -19.25 7.80 0.34
CA GLU A 904 -18.39 8.60 1.21
C GLU A 904 -19.12 8.82 2.54
N ILE A 905 -18.42 8.65 3.67
CA ILE A 905 -18.96 9.02 4.99
C ILE A 905 -18.84 10.53 5.14
N LEU A 906 -19.97 11.22 5.20
CA LEU A 906 -20.01 12.68 5.26
C LEU A 906 -20.44 13.23 6.62
N SER A 907 -21.02 12.37 7.47
CA SER A 907 -21.56 12.77 8.76
C SER A 907 -21.89 11.57 9.63
N GLU A 908 -21.80 11.76 10.94
CA GLU A 908 -22.22 10.77 11.93
C GLU A 908 -22.71 11.42 13.23
N LEU A 909 -23.54 10.71 13.99
CA LEU A 909 -24.03 11.16 15.30
C LEU A 909 -24.21 9.95 16.23
N GLU A 910 -23.77 10.07 17.48
CA GLU A 910 -23.84 9.01 18.48
C GLU A 910 -25.26 8.82 19.02
N PHE A 911 -25.70 7.57 19.19
CA PHE A 911 -26.97 7.17 19.79
C PHE A 911 -26.79 6.04 20.81
N SER A 912 -27.67 6.02 21.82
CA SER A 912 -27.77 4.93 22.80
C SER A 912 -29.22 4.46 22.97
N VAL A 913 -29.44 3.15 23.03
CA VAL A 913 -30.71 2.51 23.39
C VAL A 913 -30.55 1.76 24.71
N SER A 914 -31.50 1.93 25.62
CA SER A 914 -31.50 1.23 26.90
C SER A 914 -32.93 0.88 27.35
N GLU A 915 -33.05 -0.17 28.17
CA GLU A 915 -34.29 -0.67 28.78
C GLU A 915 -35.26 -1.41 27.83
N PHE A 916 -34.77 -1.89 26.68
CA PHE A 916 -35.47 -2.78 25.75
C PHE A 916 -35.00 -4.25 25.84
N GLY A 917 -33.86 -4.50 26.49
CA GLY A 917 -33.26 -5.83 26.62
C GLY A 917 -32.47 -6.25 25.38
N ASN A 918 -31.75 -7.38 25.47
CA ASN A 918 -30.90 -7.88 24.39
C ASN A 918 -31.66 -8.88 23.50
N THR A 919 -31.50 -8.77 22.19
CA THR A 919 -31.98 -9.75 21.21
C THR A 919 -30.98 -10.87 20.98
N ALA A 920 -31.46 -12.07 20.68
CA ALA A 920 -30.63 -13.19 20.24
C ALA A 920 -29.99 -12.91 18.87
N LEU A 921 -28.82 -13.50 18.63
CA LEU A 921 -28.17 -13.50 17.33
C LEU A 921 -28.93 -14.45 16.40
N ASP A 922 -29.28 -13.97 15.21
CA ASP A 922 -29.90 -14.78 14.15
C ASP A 922 -28.81 -15.47 13.32
N PRO A 923 -28.61 -16.79 13.43
CA PRO A 923 -27.59 -17.51 12.68
C PRO A 923 -27.93 -17.69 11.22
N TYR A 924 -29.16 -17.40 10.77
CA TYR A 924 -29.52 -17.47 9.34
C TYR A 924 -29.18 -16.19 8.58
N SER A 925 -28.89 -15.11 9.32
CA SER A 925 -28.13 -13.95 8.89
C SER A 925 -26.64 -14.17 9.17
N PHE A 926 -25.76 -13.37 8.57
CA PHE A 926 -24.32 -13.48 8.84
C PHE A 926 -23.98 -12.92 10.23
N ILE A 927 -23.47 -13.77 11.12
CA ILE A 927 -22.94 -13.38 12.42
C ILE A 927 -21.47 -13.07 12.24
N TYR A 928 -21.09 -11.82 12.48
CA TYR A 928 -19.72 -11.35 12.29
C TYR A 928 -18.80 -11.86 13.40
N GLY A 929 -17.52 -12.07 13.04
CA GLY A 929 -16.48 -12.50 13.97
C GLY A 929 -16.40 -11.63 15.22
N CYS A 930 -16.53 -10.31 15.07
CA CYS A 930 -16.49 -9.34 16.19
C CYS A 930 -17.66 -9.44 17.19
N GLN A 931 -18.71 -10.22 16.90
CA GLN A 931 -19.84 -10.44 17.80
C GLN A 931 -19.61 -11.60 18.78
N PHE A 932 -18.37 -12.10 18.87
CA PHE A 932 -18.01 -13.13 19.83
C PHE A 932 -18.19 -12.64 21.28
N ALA A 933 -18.58 -13.55 22.17
CA ALA A 933 -18.76 -13.27 23.59
C ALA A 933 -17.46 -13.45 24.39
N ALA A 934 -16.62 -14.42 24.01
CA ALA A 934 -15.32 -14.67 24.65
C ALA A 934 -14.33 -15.33 23.67
N SER A 935 -13.04 -15.07 23.85
CA SER A 935 -11.93 -15.71 23.12
C SER A 935 -10.84 -16.09 24.12
N THR A 936 -10.11 -17.19 23.88
CA THR A 936 -9.02 -17.63 24.78
C THR A 936 -7.72 -16.86 24.59
N VAL A 937 -7.57 -16.18 23.45
CA VAL A 937 -6.44 -15.26 23.17
C VAL A 937 -6.97 -13.86 22.84
N GLU A 938 -6.12 -12.85 23.00
CA GLU A 938 -6.43 -11.47 22.59
C GLU A 938 -6.69 -11.43 21.07
N SER A 939 -7.76 -10.74 20.68
CA SER A 939 -8.14 -10.56 19.28
C SER A 939 -8.06 -9.10 18.87
N LEU A 940 -7.83 -8.89 17.58
CA LEU A 940 -7.72 -7.58 16.95
C LEU A 940 -8.82 -7.45 15.91
N LEU A 941 -9.59 -6.36 15.97
CA LEU A 941 -10.59 -6.08 14.94
C LEU A 941 -9.88 -5.91 13.59
N SER A 942 -10.40 -6.59 12.58
CA SER A 942 -9.87 -6.65 11.23
C SER A 942 -10.96 -6.17 10.25
N PHE A 943 -10.79 -6.42 8.96
CA PHE A 943 -11.66 -5.85 7.94
C PHE A 943 -13.10 -6.38 8.01
N ARG A 944 -14.09 -5.51 7.77
CA ARG A 944 -15.54 -5.84 7.71
C ARG A 944 -16.09 -6.58 8.95
N GLY A 945 -15.71 -6.15 10.16
CA GLY A 945 -16.19 -6.77 11.41
C GLY A 945 -15.61 -8.17 11.68
N SER A 946 -14.60 -8.59 10.92
CA SER A 946 -13.82 -9.79 11.19
C SER A 946 -12.84 -9.56 12.34
N ILE A 947 -12.33 -10.66 12.91
CA ILE A 947 -11.32 -10.61 13.97
C ILE A 947 -10.08 -11.38 13.55
N ASN A 948 -8.91 -10.83 13.85
CA ASN A 948 -7.62 -11.49 13.74
C ASN A 948 -7.18 -11.96 15.14
N PHE A 949 -6.68 -13.17 15.26
CA PHE A 949 -6.16 -13.71 16.52
C PHE A 949 -4.97 -14.64 16.28
N GLY A 950 -4.20 -14.89 17.33
CA GLY A 950 -3.06 -15.79 17.30
C GLY A 950 -3.44 -17.29 17.27
N ASP A 951 -2.41 -18.14 17.23
CA ASP A 951 -2.57 -19.60 17.24
C ASP A 951 -3.28 -20.12 18.51
N ASN A 952 -3.86 -21.32 18.41
CA ASN A 952 -4.52 -22.06 19.49
C ASN A 952 -5.62 -21.26 20.21
N ASN A 953 -6.65 -20.89 19.47
CA ASN A 953 -7.75 -20.07 19.97
C ASN A 953 -9.09 -20.82 20.00
N THR A 954 -9.91 -20.55 21.01
CA THR A 954 -11.33 -20.89 21.04
C THR A 954 -12.15 -19.61 21.11
N VAL A 955 -13.11 -19.48 20.19
CA VAL A 955 -14.05 -18.35 20.11
C VAL A 955 -15.45 -18.85 20.46
N ARG A 956 -16.12 -18.15 21.38
CA ARG A 956 -17.49 -18.44 21.83
C ARG A 956 -18.47 -17.38 21.36
N PHE A 957 -19.62 -17.81 20.86
CA PHE A 957 -20.79 -16.96 20.61
C PHE A 957 -21.93 -17.38 21.53
N ASP A 958 -22.54 -16.43 22.24
CA ASP A 958 -23.65 -16.67 23.17
C ASP A 958 -24.98 -16.21 22.57
N ASN A 959 -26.09 -16.74 23.08
CA ASN A 959 -27.45 -16.31 22.74
C ASN A 959 -27.76 -16.36 21.22
N VAL A 960 -27.33 -17.44 20.55
CA VAL A 960 -27.62 -17.67 19.13
C VAL A 960 -28.92 -18.46 19.00
N ASP A 961 -29.92 -17.91 18.32
CA ASP A 961 -31.24 -18.54 18.16
C ASP A 961 -31.33 -19.33 16.85
N PHE A 962 -31.07 -20.64 16.94
CA PHE A 962 -31.15 -21.53 15.78
C PHE A 962 -32.59 -21.90 15.37
N GLY A 963 -33.62 -21.31 15.99
CA GLY A 963 -35.02 -21.64 15.71
C GLY A 963 -35.41 -23.07 16.13
N GLU A 964 -36.69 -23.41 16.01
CA GLU A 964 -37.19 -24.71 16.51
C GLU A 964 -36.64 -25.92 15.74
N PHE A 965 -36.58 -25.84 14.41
CA PHE A 965 -36.14 -26.97 13.57
C PHE A 965 -34.61 -27.03 13.40
N GLY A 966 -33.97 -25.87 13.29
CA GLY A 966 -32.53 -25.80 13.17
C GLY A 966 -31.95 -26.12 11.80
N SER A 967 -30.63 -26.25 11.74
CA SER A 967 -29.88 -26.70 10.56
C SER A 967 -28.59 -27.40 10.97
N ASP A 968 -28.07 -28.28 10.11
CA ASP A 968 -26.78 -28.97 10.25
C ASP A 968 -25.74 -28.45 9.24
N LYS A 969 -26.07 -27.43 8.45
CA LYS A 969 -25.18 -26.82 7.46
C LYS A 969 -24.70 -25.46 7.96
N LEU A 970 -23.41 -25.37 8.25
CA LEU A 970 -22.78 -24.17 8.78
C LEU A 970 -21.75 -23.66 7.77
N VAL A 971 -21.84 -22.39 7.40
CA VAL A 971 -20.88 -21.69 6.56
C VAL A 971 -19.97 -20.86 7.46
N ILE A 972 -18.65 -21.04 7.35
CA ILE A 972 -17.65 -20.19 7.98
C ILE A 972 -16.98 -19.33 6.90
N SER A 973 -16.70 -18.08 7.22
CA SER A 973 -15.90 -17.18 6.38
C SER A 973 -14.54 -16.92 7.02
N LEU A 974 -13.45 -17.32 6.35
CA LEU A 974 -12.06 -17.13 6.82
C LEU A 974 -11.20 -16.47 5.74
N PHE A 975 -10.19 -15.69 6.16
CA PHE A 975 -9.01 -15.42 5.35
C PHE A 975 -7.84 -16.11 6.05
N SER A 976 -7.33 -17.17 5.42
CA SER A 976 -6.21 -17.96 5.93
C SER A 976 -4.95 -17.70 5.10
N PHE A 977 -3.80 -17.64 5.78
CA PHE A 977 -2.47 -17.62 5.15
C PHE A 977 -2.05 -19.01 4.62
N ARG A 978 -2.92 -20.02 4.73
CA ARG A 978 -2.70 -21.41 4.30
C ARG A 978 -3.92 -21.93 3.56
N ASN A 979 -3.69 -22.88 2.64
CA ASN A 979 -4.76 -23.51 1.86
C ASN A 979 -5.64 -24.47 2.69
N GLU A 980 -5.14 -24.91 3.85
CA GLU A 980 -5.83 -25.86 4.72
C GLU A 980 -5.76 -25.40 6.18
N GLU A 981 -6.92 -25.30 6.84
CA GLU A 981 -7.02 -24.94 8.25
C GLU A 981 -7.90 -25.93 9.03
N PRO A 982 -7.37 -26.59 10.08
CA PRO A 982 -8.18 -27.43 10.95
C PRO A 982 -9.18 -26.60 11.75
N VAL A 983 -10.45 -27.00 11.71
CA VAL A 983 -11.54 -26.34 12.43
C VAL A 983 -12.35 -27.37 13.21
N GLU A 984 -12.59 -27.08 14.47
CA GLU A 984 -13.55 -27.80 15.28
C GLU A 984 -14.72 -26.90 15.70
N ILE A 985 -15.93 -27.45 15.68
CA ILE A 985 -17.18 -26.75 16.01
C ILE A 985 -17.87 -27.53 17.13
N TRP A 986 -18.23 -26.84 18.20
CA TRP A 986 -18.77 -27.44 19.42
C TRP A 986 -20.11 -26.80 19.85
N ASP A 987 -21.01 -27.65 20.36
CA ASP A 987 -22.23 -27.27 21.10
C ASP A 987 -21.90 -27.34 22.60
N GLY A 988 -21.61 -26.18 23.19
CA GLY A 988 -21.04 -26.03 24.53
C GLY A 988 -19.50 -25.94 24.53
N GLU A 989 -18.91 -25.81 25.72
CA GLU A 989 -17.46 -25.63 25.87
C GLU A 989 -16.67 -26.81 25.25
N PRO A 990 -15.56 -26.56 24.53
CA PRO A 990 -14.71 -27.64 24.03
C PRO A 990 -14.28 -28.60 25.14
N ASP A 991 -14.17 -29.88 24.79
CA ASP A 991 -13.80 -31.00 25.67
C ASP A 991 -14.84 -31.37 26.76
N GLU A 992 -15.79 -30.48 27.09
CA GLU A 992 -16.92 -30.77 28.01
C GLU A 992 -18.27 -30.92 27.26
N GLY A 993 -18.42 -30.23 26.14
CA GLY A 993 -19.61 -30.19 25.30
C GLY A 993 -19.66 -31.28 24.22
N THR A 994 -20.53 -31.09 23.22
CA THR A 994 -20.66 -32.02 22.09
C THR A 994 -19.86 -31.52 20.89
N LEU A 995 -18.89 -32.31 20.41
CA LEU A 995 -18.21 -32.04 19.14
C LEU A 995 -19.18 -32.24 17.97
N LEU A 996 -19.49 -31.17 17.25
CA LEU A 996 -20.39 -31.18 16.10
C LEU A 996 -19.65 -31.48 14.80
N CYS A 997 -18.42 -30.99 14.68
CA CYS A 997 -17.61 -31.18 13.48
C CYS A 997 -16.13 -31.05 13.84
N SER A 998 -15.29 -31.93 13.30
CA SER A 998 -13.84 -31.79 13.25
C SER A 998 -13.43 -31.96 11.79
N GLY A 999 -13.18 -30.85 11.11
CA GLY A 999 -12.95 -30.82 9.67
C GLY A 999 -11.78 -29.94 9.27
N ILE A 1000 -11.54 -29.86 7.95
CA ILE A 1000 -10.52 -29.01 7.36
C ILE A 1000 -11.25 -27.98 6.48
N TYR A 1001 -10.99 -26.71 6.72
CA TYR A 1001 -11.30 -25.63 5.80
C TYR A 1001 -10.27 -25.70 4.66
N SER A 1002 -10.72 -26.04 3.45
CA SER A 1002 -9.85 -26.26 2.29
C SER A 1002 -10.22 -25.31 1.15
N VAL A 1003 -9.78 -24.07 1.25
CA VAL A 1003 -9.96 -23.05 0.22
C VAL A 1003 -8.58 -22.46 -0.12
N PRO A 1004 -8.19 -22.38 -1.41
CA PRO A 1004 -6.94 -21.74 -1.81
C PRO A 1004 -6.85 -20.33 -1.22
N THR A 1005 -5.70 -19.97 -0.65
CA THR A 1005 -5.51 -18.65 -0.07
C THR A 1005 -5.59 -17.57 -1.15
N GLU A 1006 -6.52 -16.63 -0.96
CA GLU A 1006 -6.51 -15.32 -1.63
C GLU A 1006 -6.16 -14.26 -0.60
N TYR A 1007 -5.08 -13.50 -0.85
CA TYR A 1007 -4.54 -12.57 0.14
C TYR A 1007 -5.56 -11.49 0.52
N ASN A 1008 -5.82 -11.37 1.82
CA ASN A 1008 -6.74 -10.40 2.42
C ASN A 1008 -8.20 -10.51 1.92
N VAL A 1009 -8.60 -11.70 1.46
CA VAL A 1009 -9.97 -11.99 1.01
C VAL A 1009 -10.61 -13.04 1.92
N LEU A 1010 -11.73 -12.67 2.52
CA LEU A 1010 -12.58 -13.60 3.28
C LEU A 1010 -13.32 -14.53 2.31
N GLN A 1011 -13.15 -15.83 2.48
CA GLN A 1011 -13.76 -16.85 1.63
C GLN A 1011 -14.62 -17.80 2.47
N GLU A 1012 -15.80 -18.16 1.95
CA GLU A 1012 -16.77 -19.03 2.63
C GLU A 1012 -16.46 -20.51 2.38
N TYR A 1013 -16.64 -21.34 3.42
CA TYR A 1013 -16.60 -22.80 3.34
C TYR A 1013 -17.72 -23.42 4.19
N THR A 1014 -18.38 -24.45 3.65
CA THR A 1014 -19.54 -25.08 4.29
C THR A 1014 -19.16 -26.39 4.98
N PHE A 1015 -19.40 -26.46 6.28
CA PHE A 1015 -19.31 -27.67 7.09
C PHE A 1015 -20.68 -28.32 7.26
N THR A 1016 -20.69 -29.65 7.39
CA THR A 1016 -21.87 -30.41 7.82
C THR A 1016 -21.62 -30.89 9.26
N LEU A 1017 -22.53 -30.53 10.15
CA LEU A 1017 -22.51 -30.86 11.56
C LEU A 1017 -23.08 -32.27 11.79
N SER A 1018 -22.66 -32.93 12.88
CA SER A 1018 -23.12 -34.28 13.24
C SER A 1018 -24.59 -34.36 13.66
N LYS A 1019 -25.19 -33.22 14.01
CA LYS A 1019 -26.62 -33.05 14.33
C LYS A 1019 -27.08 -31.63 13.97
N ARG A 1020 -28.39 -31.43 13.82
CA ARG A 1020 -28.98 -30.09 13.70
C ARG A 1020 -28.83 -29.29 15.00
N LEU A 1021 -28.44 -28.03 14.88
CA LEU A 1021 -28.52 -27.06 15.98
C LEU A 1021 -29.87 -26.39 15.95
N SER A 1022 -30.60 -26.41 17.07
CA SER A 1022 -31.92 -25.79 17.26
C SER A 1022 -32.06 -25.16 18.65
N GLY A 1023 -32.99 -24.21 18.78
CA GLY A 1023 -33.22 -23.40 19.98
C GLY A 1023 -32.11 -22.38 20.22
N VAL A 1024 -32.17 -21.69 21.36
CA VAL A 1024 -31.15 -20.70 21.76
C VAL A 1024 -29.97 -21.42 22.43
N ARG A 1025 -28.78 -21.28 21.86
CA ARG A 1025 -27.56 -21.97 22.31
C ARG A 1025 -26.32 -21.07 22.23
N SER A 1026 -25.26 -21.52 22.88
CA SER A 1026 -23.90 -21.05 22.57
C SER A 1026 -23.25 -21.97 21.54
N ILE A 1027 -22.39 -21.42 20.69
CA ILE A 1027 -21.56 -22.19 19.75
C ILE A 1027 -20.09 -21.77 19.89
N HIS A 1028 -19.21 -22.77 19.83
CA HIS A 1028 -17.77 -22.56 20.00
C HIS A 1028 -17.01 -23.05 18.78
N PHE A 1029 -16.01 -22.28 18.37
CA PHE A 1029 -15.07 -22.63 17.31
C PHE A 1029 -13.68 -22.75 17.90
N ARG A 1030 -13.03 -23.91 17.72
CA ARG A 1030 -11.64 -24.13 18.14
C ARG A 1030 -10.74 -24.20 16.90
N PHE A 1031 -9.71 -23.37 16.91
CA PHE A 1031 -8.78 -23.16 15.81
C PHE A 1031 -7.35 -23.39 16.28
N LYS A 1032 -6.57 -24.08 15.45
CA LYS A 1032 -5.17 -24.39 15.75
C LYS A 1032 -4.23 -23.25 15.39
N ASN A 1033 -4.46 -22.61 14.25
CA ASN A 1033 -3.59 -21.56 13.72
C ASN A 1033 -4.30 -20.20 13.76
N GLY A 1034 -3.53 -19.12 13.74
CA GLY A 1034 -4.01 -17.75 13.60
C GLY A 1034 -4.36 -17.41 12.15
N PHE A 1035 -5.46 -16.69 11.98
CA PHE A 1035 -6.02 -16.22 10.70
C PHE A 1035 -7.06 -15.13 10.98
N VAL A 1036 -7.66 -14.57 9.92
CA VAL A 1036 -8.78 -13.63 10.06
C VAL A 1036 -10.11 -14.38 9.98
N PHE A 1037 -10.84 -14.39 11.08
CA PHE A 1037 -12.18 -15.00 11.22
C PHE A 1037 -13.26 -13.97 10.87
N GLY A 1038 -13.89 -14.14 9.70
CA GLY A 1038 -14.98 -13.28 9.23
C GLY A 1038 -16.26 -13.45 10.03
N GLY A 1039 -16.55 -14.67 10.45
CA GLY A 1039 -17.82 -15.02 11.11
C GLY A 1039 -18.42 -16.29 10.52
N PHE A 1040 -19.71 -16.49 10.78
CA PHE A 1040 -20.44 -17.68 10.31
C PHE A 1040 -21.93 -17.40 10.07
N ARG A 1041 -22.56 -18.32 9.34
CA ARG A 1041 -24.03 -18.41 9.19
C ARG A 1041 -24.46 -19.85 8.99
N MET A 1042 -25.70 -20.15 9.30
CA MET A 1042 -26.36 -21.42 9.03
C MET A 1042 -27.12 -21.33 7.72
N ILE A 1043 -27.11 -22.40 6.92
CA ILE A 1043 -27.99 -22.49 5.75
C ILE A 1043 -29.39 -22.83 6.26
N TYR A 1044 -30.36 -21.95 6.02
CA TYR A 1044 -31.74 -22.17 6.42
C TYR A 1044 -32.28 -23.45 5.77
N ALA A 1045 -32.80 -24.35 6.61
CA ALA A 1045 -33.41 -25.60 6.20
C ALA A 1045 -34.92 -25.50 6.45
N GLU A 1046 -35.70 -25.39 5.37
CA GLU A 1046 -37.16 -25.38 5.50
C GLU A 1046 -37.62 -26.77 5.94
N LYS A 1047 -38.26 -26.86 7.12
CA LYS A 1047 -38.64 -28.13 7.75
C LYS A 1047 -39.47 -28.98 6.78
N ALA A 1048 -40.42 -28.35 6.08
CA ALA A 1048 -41.32 -29.02 5.14
C ALA A 1048 -40.61 -29.84 4.05
N TYR A 1049 -39.45 -29.40 3.58
CA TYR A 1049 -38.73 -30.00 2.46
C TYR A 1049 -37.43 -30.69 2.88
N SER A 1050 -37.18 -30.73 4.18
CA SER A 1050 -36.03 -31.41 4.77
C SER A 1050 -36.33 -32.90 4.97
N GLN A 1051 -35.29 -33.72 5.07
CA GLN A 1051 -35.45 -35.10 5.53
C GLN A 1051 -35.68 -35.07 7.05
N ILE A 1052 -36.86 -35.55 7.46
CA ILE A 1052 -37.32 -35.56 8.85
C ILE A 1052 -37.35 -37.00 9.33
N ASN A 1053 -36.71 -37.27 10.46
CA ASN A 1053 -36.83 -38.57 11.11
C ASN A 1053 -38.22 -38.69 11.77
N ALA A 1054 -38.84 -39.85 11.65
CA ALA A 1054 -40.17 -40.09 12.18
C ALA A 1054 -40.24 -39.95 13.70
N ALA A 1055 -39.13 -40.16 14.41
CA ALA A 1055 -39.02 -39.94 15.86
C ALA A 1055 -39.04 -38.46 16.25
N GLU A 1056 -38.82 -37.54 15.30
CA GLU A 1056 -38.92 -36.08 15.52
C GLU A 1056 -40.36 -35.56 15.45
N HIS A 1057 -41.35 -36.44 15.67
CA HIS A 1057 -42.74 -36.04 15.67
C HIS A 1057 -43.05 -35.06 16.82
N ASN A 1058 -43.98 -34.16 16.58
CA ASN A 1058 -44.49 -33.28 17.64
C ASN A 1058 -45.46 -34.03 18.56
N MET A 1059 -46.15 -35.05 18.05
CA MET A 1059 -47.04 -35.91 18.82
C MET A 1059 -47.24 -37.25 18.12
N ILE A 1060 -47.28 -38.34 18.89
CA ILE A 1060 -47.71 -39.66 18.42
C ILE A 1060 -48.82 -40.20 19.32
N THR A 1061 -49.86 -40.78 18.72
CA THR A 1061 -50.96 -41.43 19.45
C THR A 1061 -51.37 -42.71 18.75
N GLY A 1062 -51.70 -43.78 19.48
CA GLY A 1062 -52.15 -45.04 18.86
C GLY A 1062 -52.05 -46.25 19.79
N ASP A 1063 -52.45 -47.42 19.28
CA ASP A 1063 -52.61 -48.63 20.10
C ASP A 1063 -51.31 -49.45 20.26
N SER A 1064 -50.36 -49.36 19.30
CA SER A 1064 -49.09 -50.11 19.32
C SER A 1064 -48.03 -49.47 18.43
N TYR A 1065 -46.88 -49.08 19.00
CA TYR A 1065 -45.67 -48.61 18.32
C TYR A 1065 -44.47 -48.69 19.29
N ASP A 1066 -43.25 -48.67 18.75
CA ASP A 1066 -41.98 -48.64 19.48
C ASP A 1066 -41.14 -47.45 18.96
N GLU A 1067 -41.08 -46.37 19.74
CA GLU A 1067 -40.28 -45.19 19.41
C GLU A 1067 -38.80 -45.47 19.69
N ARG A 1068 -37.96 -45.20 18.69
CA ARG A 1068 -36.50 -45.29 18.78
C ARG A 1068 -35.88 -44.00 18.28
N GLU A 1069 -34.60 -43.82 18.54
CA GLU A 1069 -33.86 -42.61 18.14
C GLU A 1069 -33.81 -42.44 16.61
N ASP A 1070 -33.87 -43.53 15.84
CA ASP A 1070 -33.78 -43.56 14.38
C ASP A 1070 -35.12 -43.76 13.66
N GLY A 1071 -36.24 -43.77 14.38
CA GLY A 1071 -37.58 -43.86 13.79
C GLY A 1071 -38.62 -44.48 14.71
N VAL A 1072 -39.81 -44.71 14.16
CA VAL A 1072 -40.93 -45.35 14.85
C VAL A 1072 -41.16 -46.74 14.26
N TYR A 1073 -40.99 -47.77 15.07
CA TYR A 1073 -41.00 -49.17 14.65
C TYR A 1073 -42.26 -49.89 15.13
N SER A 1074 -42.57 -51.03 14.51
CA SER A 1074 -43.69 -51.88 14.91
C SER A 1074 -45.04 -51.11 14.99
N ILE A 1075 -45.23 -50.17 14.07
CA ILE A 1075 -46.44 -49.34 13.96
C ILE A 1075 -47.62 -50.25 13.62
N GLY A 1076 -48.50 -50.41 14.60
CA GLY A 1076 -49.68 -51.26 14.57
C GLY A 1076 -50.97 -50.49 14.28
N ASN A 1077 -52.01 -50.74 15.06
CA ASN A 1077 -53.34 -50.21 14.80
C ASN A 1077 -53.50 -48.75 15.26
N ASN A 1078 -54.15 -47.94 14.43
CA ASN A 1078 -54.61 -46.58 14.73
C ASN A 1078 -53.51 -45.63 15.21
N VAL A 1079 -52.32 -45.71 14.61
CA VAL A 1079 -51.22 -44.79 14.95
C VAL A 1079 -51.31 -43.52 14.10
N ASP A 1080 -51.31 -42.36 14.75
CA ASP A 1080 -51.27 -41.02 14.15
C ASP A 1080 -50.00 -40.31 14.62
N ILE A 1081 -49.13 -39.98 13.66
CA ILE A 1081 -47.85 -39.31 13.90
C ILE A 1081 -47.93 -37.90 13.30
N GLU A 1082 -47.86 -36.89 14.16
CA GLU A 1082 -48.07 -35.48 13.82
C GLU A 1082 -46.76 -34.69 13.75
N PHE A 1083 -46.63 -33.88 12.70
CA PHE A 1083 -45.53 -32.93 12.50
C PHE A 1083 -46.11 -31.53 12.26
N THR A 1084 -45.77 -30.59 13.12
CA THR A 1084 -46.22 -29.18 13.08
C THR A 1084 -45.14 -28.27 12.50
N ASN A 1085 -45.50 -27.00 12.25
CA ASN A 1085 -44.62 -25.96 11.71
C ASN A 1085 -44.01 -26.32 10.34
N MET A 1086 -44.86 -26.84 9.44
CA MET A 1086 -44.46 -27.22 8.08
C MET A 1086 -44.89 -26.13 7.09
N ASN A 1087 -43.94 -25.43 6.49
CA ASN A 1087 -44.21 -24.41 5.46
C ASN A 1087 -44.09 -24.99 4.04
N PHE A 1088 -45.23 -25.29 3.41
CA PHE A 1088 -45.29 -25.79 2.05
C PHE A 1088 -45.62 -24.70 1.02
N SER A 1089 -45.28 -23.44 1.29
CA SER A 1089 -45.58 -22.31 0.39
C SER A 1089 -45.05 -22.49 -1.04
N ARG A 1090 -43.99 -23.30 -1.24
CA ARG A 1090 -43.41 -23.64 -2.55
C ARG A 1090 -44.16 -24.76 -3.29
N GLY A 1091 -45.16 -25.38 -2.66
CA GLY A 1091 -45.93 -26.49 -3.23
C GLY A 1091 -45.31 -27.87 -2.93
N VAL A 1092 -46.11 -28.93 -3.10
CA VAL A 1092 -45.68 -30.33 -2.93
C VAL A 1092 -46.06 -31.13 -4.17
N SER A 1093 -45.08 -31.78 -4.79
CA SER A 1093 -45.27 -32.72 -5.91
C SER A 1093 -45.26 -34.17 -5.44
N SER A 1094 -44.43 -34.50 -4.46
CA SER A 1094 -44.25 -35.87 -3.98
C SER A 1094 -43.78 -35.94 -2.54
N VAL A 1095 -43.87 -37.14 -1.96
CA VAL A 1095 -43.32 -37.48 -0.66
C VAL A 1095 -42.48 -38.73 -0.81
N THR A 1096 -41.24 -38.66 -0.34
CA THR A 1096 -40.35 -39.79 -0.19
C THR A 1096 -40.50 -40.30 1.24
N ILE A 1097 -40.82 -41.59 1.39
CA ILE A 1097 -40.97 -42.26 2.68
C ILE A 1097 -39.93 -43.37 2.74
N LYS A 1098 -39.17 -43.41 3.83
CA LYS A 1098 -38.25 -44.50 4.14
C LYS A 1098 -38.83 -45.35 5.26
N GLY A 1099 -39.09 -46.61 4.96
CA GLY A 1099 -39.73 -47.52 5.90
C GLY A 1099 -39.82 -48.95 5.37
N ARG A 1100 -40.50 -49.82 6.12
CA ARG A 1100 -40.70 -51.23 5.77
C ARG A 1100 -42.08 -51.69 6.17
N ALA A 1101 -42.80 -52.31 5.23
CA ALA A 1101 -44.05 -53.03 5.49
C ALA A 1101 -43.80 -54.55 5.43
N ARG A 1102 -44.00 -55.32 6.51
CA ARG A 1102 -43.56 -56.74 6.56
C ARG A 1102 -44.53 -57.73 5.90
N ASN A 1103 -45.85 -57.55 6.09
CA ASN A 1103 -46.82 -58.61 5.77
C ASN A 1103 -47.59 -58.39 4.46
N LYS A 1104 -47.85 -57.13 4.11
CA LYS A 1104 -48.67 -56.71 2.96
C LYS A 1104 -48.37 -55.26 2.63
N ALA A 1105 -48.85 -54.79 1.48
CA ALA A 1105 -48.81 -53.36 1.17
C ALA A 1105 -49.55 -52.57 2.26
N ASN A 1106 -48.92 -51.50 2.76
CA ASN A 1106 -49.40 -50.72 3.88
C ASN A 1106 -49.92 -49.36 3.39
N PRO A 1107 -51.23 -49.08 3.48
CA PRO A 1107 -51.76 -47.76 3.14
C PRO A 1107 -51.38 -46.75 4.23
N ILE A 1108 -50.73 -45.66 3.84
CA ILE A 1108 -50.34 -44.56 4.71
C ILE A 1108 -51.20 -43.35 4.35
N HIS A 1109 -52.03 -42.89 5.28
CA HIS A 1109 -52.86 -41.71 5.10
C HIS A 1109 -52.09 -40.46 5.53
N ILE A 1110 -51.87 -39.53 4.61
CA ILE A 1110 -51.18 -38.27 4.86
C ILE A 1110 -52.24 -37.17 4.93
N ARG A 1111 -52.36 -36.48 6.06
CA ARG A 1111 -53.30 -35.37 6.24
C ARG A 1111 -52.54 -34.07 6.41
N PHE A 1112 -52.78 -33.12 5.51
CA PHE A 1112 -52.30 -31.76 5.65
C PHE A 1112 -53.40 -30.90 6.25
N PHE A 1113 -53.07 -30.11 7.26
CA PHE A 1113 -53.97 -29.19 7.92
C PHE A 1113 -53.54 -27.77 7.60
N ARG A 1114 -54.43 -26.97 7.01
CA ARG A 1114 -54.22 -25.54 6.74
C ARG A 1114 -55.41 -24.77 7.31
N ASN A 1115 -55.21 -24.00 8.38
CA ASN A 1115 -56.31 -23.37 9.11
C ASN A 1115 -57.40 -24.42 9.46
N ASP A 1116 -58.65 -24.20 9.05
CA ASP A 1116 -59.78 -25.12 9.26
C ASP A 1116 -59.92 -26.22 8.18
N ASP A 1117 -59.10 -26.19 7.12
CA ASP A 1117 -59.16 -27.14 6.00
C ASP A 1117 -58.23 -28.34 6.21
N VAL A 1118 -58.73 -29.56 5.92
CA VAL A 1118 -57.96 -30.81 6.00
C VAL A 1118 -57.90 -31.49 4.63
N ILE A 1119 -56.71 -31.53 4.04
CA ILE A 1119 -56.47 -32.19 2.77
C ILE A 1119 -55.90 -33.59 3.04
N LYS A 1120 -56.58 -34.62 2.53
CA LYS A 1120 -56.19 -36.03 2.72
C LYS A 1120 -55.56 -36.58 1.45
N ARG A 1121 -54.44 -37.28 1.61
CA ARG A 1121 -53.76 -38.09 0.59
C ARG A 1121 -53.54 -39.48 1.17
N MET A 1122 -53.36 -40.45 0.29
CA MET A 1122 -53.06 -41.82 0.68
C MET A 1122 -52.04 -42.37 -0.30
N VAL A 1123 -51.01 -43.00 0.23
CA VAL A 1123 -49.98 -43.70 -0.54
C VAL A 1123 -49.95 -45.15 -0.09
N GLU A 1124 -49.64 -46.07 -0.99
CA GLU A 1124 -49.62 -47.50 -0.70
C GLU A 1124 -48.18 -47.98 -0.73
N PHE A 1125 -47.61 -48.27 0.44
CA PHE A 1125 -46.22 -48.68 0.59
C PHE A 1125 -46.10 -50.20 0.39
N PRO A 1126 -45.34 -50.70 -0.62
CA PRO A 1126 -45.25 -52.12 -0.93
C PRO A 1126 -44.57 -52.94 0.19
N PRO A 1127 -44.87 -54.24 0.30
CA PRO A 1127 -44.24 -55.11 1.28
C PRO A 1127 -42.76 -55.37 0.96
N SER A 1128 -41.92 -55.41 1.99
CA SER A 1128 -40.49 -55.68 1.91
C SER A 1128 -39.98 -56.23 3.24
N ASP A 1129 -38.99 -57.12 3.21
CA ASP A 1129 -38.27 -57.57 4.41
C ASP A 1129 -37.14 -56.59 4.80
N GLU A 1130 -36.77 -55.66 3.92
CA GLU A 1130 -35.76 -54.62 4.13
C GLU A 1130 -36.38 -53.22 4.16
N LEU A 1131 -35.72 -52.26 4.83
CA LEU A 1131 -36.09 -50.84 4.75
C LEU A 1131 -35.90 -50.33 3.32
N GLN A 1132 -36.93 -49.71 2.76
CA GLN A 1132 -36.94 -49.14 1.42
C GLN A 1132 -37.24 -47.65 1.48
N GLU A 1133 -36.70 -46.90 0.52
CA GLU A 1133 -37.02 -45.50 0.30
C GLU A 1133 -37.83 -45.38 -1.00
N ILE A 1134 -39.07 -44.93 -0.89
CA ILE A 1134 -40.01 -44.91 -2.01
C ILE A 1134 -40.64 -43.52 -2.12
N THR A 1135 -40.61 -42.95 -3.32
CA THR A 1135 -41.20 -41.65 -3.64
C THR A 1135 -42.59 -41.81 -4.24
N PHE A 1136 -43.58 -41.16 -3.65
CA PHE A 1136 -44.98 -41.19 -4.07
C PHE A 1136 -45.44 -39.80 -4.54
N PRO A 1137 -46.09 -39.67 -5.71
CA PRO A 1137 -46.66 -38.40 -6.14
C PRO A 1137 -47.88 -38.04 -5.27
N ILE A 1138 -47.90 -36.82 -4.74
CA ILE A 1138 -48.97 -36.32 -3.86
C ILE A 1138 -49.30 -34.85 -4.18
N ASN A 1139 -49.66 -34.59 -5.43
CA ASN A 1139 -49.89 -33.22 -5.93
C ASN A 1139 -50.93 -32.42 -5.12
N GLY A 1140 -50.70 -31.11 -5.03
CA GLY A 1140 -51.73 -30.10 -4.78
C GLY A 1140 -51.88 -29.60 -3.33
N PHE A 1141 -50.77 -29.50 -2.57
CA PHE A 1141 -50.76 -28.80 -1.28
C PHE A 1141 -49.81 -27.60 -1.31
N SER A 1142 -50.26 -26.45 -0.78
CA SER A 1142 -49.41 -25.28 -0.52
C SER A 1142 -49.92 -24.48 0.69
N GLY A 1143 -48.98 -23.86 1.41
CA GLY A 1143 -49.23 -23.05 2.60
C GLY A 1143 -48.62 -23.64 3.88
N GLU A 1144 -48.75 -22.89 4.98
CA GLU A 1144 -48.26 -23.28 6.30
C GLU A 1144 -49.28 -24.13 7.05
N GLY A 1145 -48.79 -25.11 7.81
CA GLY A 1145 -49.66 -26.03 8.52
C GLY A 1145 -48.96 -27.16 9.26
N LYS A 1146 -49.74 -28.18 9.62
CA LYS A 1146 -49.24 -29.45 10.16
C LYS A 1146 -49.56 -30.62 9.23
N VAL A 1147 -48.78 -31.69 9.32
CA VAL A 1147 -48.97 -32.93 8.57
C VAL A 1147 -49.02 -34.13 9.50
N ASN A 1148 -49.97 -35.03 9.27
CA ASN A 1148 -50.13 -36.25 10.03
C ASN A 1148 -49.98 -37.47 9.13
N PHE A 1149 -49.20 -38.46 9.57
CA PHE A 1149 -49.11 -39.79 8.97
C PHE A 1149 -49.94 -40.77 9.80
N ILE A 1150 -50.99 -41.33 9.20
CA ILE A 1150 -51.95 -42.19 9.89
C ILE A 1150 -51.91 -43.61 9.34
N PHE A 1151 -51.76 -44.56 10.26
CA PHE A 1151 -51.67 -45.99 10.04
C PHE A 1151 -52.94 -46.66 10.59
N LEU A 1152 -53.75 -47.21 9.68
CA LEU A 1152 -55.06 -47.79 10.00
C LEU A 1152 -54.96 -49.23 10.55
N PRO A 1153 -56.05 -49.81 11.07
CA PRO A 1153 -56.04 -51.17 11.60
C PRO A 1153 -55.50 -52.22 10.60
N GLY A 1154 -54.60 -53.08 11.10
CA GLY A 1154 -53.90 -54.11 10.36
C GLY A 1154 -52.59 -53.65 9.72
N SER A 1155 -52.03 -52.51 10.13
CA SER A 1155 -50.68 -52.06 9.75
C SER A 1155 -49.60 -52.84 10.50
N ASP A 1156 -48.47 -53.08 9.83
CA ASP A 1156 -47.21 -53.57 10.41
C ASP A 1156 -46.09 -52.87 9.66
N PHE A 1157 -45.75 -51.67 10.14
CA PHE A 1157 -44.86 -50.74 9.45
C PHE A 1157 -43.73 -50.27 10.37
N ASP A 1158 -42.53 -50.15 9.82
CA ASP A 1158 -41.46 -49.36 10.42
C ASP A 1158 -41.31 -48.08 9.62
N PHE A 1159 -41.38 -46.92 10.27
CA PHE A 1159 -41.26 -45.61 9.64
C PHE A 1159 -40.00 -44.91 10.16
N THR A 1160 -39.01 -44.74 9.28
CA THR A 1160 -37.72 -44.15 9.66
C THR A 1160 -37.65 -42.67 9.35
N ASP A 1161 -37.83 -42.28 8.09
CA ASP A 1161 -37.75 -40.87 7.69
C ASP A 1161 -38.74 -40.56 6.57
N PHE A 1162 -39.07 -39.29 6.38
CA PHE A 1162 -39.75 -38.81 5.18
C PHE A 1162 -39.17 -37.48 4.70
N LYS A 1163 -39.44 -37.15 3.43
CA LYS A 1163 -39.11 -35.89 2.81
C LYS A 1163 -40.17 -35.51 1.79
N PHE A 1164 -40.67 -34.29 1.83
CA PHE A 1164 -41.51 -33.77 0.74
C PHE A 1164 -40.63 -33.13 -0.34
N ASN A 1165 -41.01 -33.31 -1.60
CA ASN A 1165 -40.34 -32.70 -2.75
C ASN A 1165 -41.26 -31.73 -3.47
N GLU A 1166 -40.64 -30.74 -4.11
CA GLU A 1166 -41.29 -29.70 -4.92
C GLU A 1166 -41.60 -30.15 -6.34
#